data_AF-A0A151TIR3-F1
#
_entry.id   AF-A0A151TIR3-F1
#
_cell.length_a   1.000
_cell.length_b   1.000
_cell.length_c   1.000
_cell.angle_alpha   90.00
_cell.angle_beta   90.00
_cell.angle_gamma   90.00
#
_symmetry.space_group_name_H-M   'P 1'
#
loop_
_entity.id
_entity.type
_entity.pdbx_description
1 polymer ?
#
loop_
_entity_poly.entity_id
_entity_poly.type
_entity_poly.pdbx_seq_one_letter_code
_entity_poly.pdbx_strand_id
1 'polypeptide(L)'
;MKGKPDFETDYMGNWDLINPNSGVSAMHVNLMPTNKVIVYDTNVYRTSRLQYPNGMPCVTFFDQNLKKDVPDCFAHAMEYDIETNQVRALTVKTDPWCSCGGLSPDGTLIVAGGFADGGKTSRYYGGPPNCQNCDWREYPNKFLEERWYATQIILPNGEFIVIGGRRAFSYEFFPKESAPSSRSYFFPFLYETSDIDENNLYPFVHLITDGNLFVFANNRSLLLNPNTNKVIRTYPILPGGSRNYPASGMSAILPIKLQGTELNSTSIKIEVIVCGGNTYDGFHQAETKKIFLPALKDCGRMVVTDPNAQWVTEEMPSGRCMGDCLVLPNGQLLFINGAQKGTAAWWDADDPNFTPVLYWPEKPNGQRFKVLTPSTIARMYHSSSAVLPSGKIWVGGSNPHDTYKDVDKFPTETRVEAFSPPYLDPAMDKVRPQIVEESSEKNLTYGVNFETQFKIQDMNQSLTKRDIKVTLYFPPFTTHGYSMNQRLLVLTALTLTTSQGIYTVTSKAPPFREVAPPGHYLLFVVHRRIPGKAMWVHIEVQLDHVSASTDMDSLWSAGVTAEKFFPKGLLSSADQGMIEEVGPVEGLDVAEVFLQRTMAIVDHWKHKWSKQQEDLAKLKGRVQPLKEEAKALREENKALKEENRALAGALGDAKMQNEAELQATRREVERVQKSLEIALRSNETHAAQASELRELANSSRGWVRALEDEVTSLKADLVVATEKRLCDEVLLGWKEEEVAALRVDLAKMVAEKAELEKKFEGTKRAVLFEQKRGFLKAARQARLLAPGVELSAMHVEKEVCFKKLVKEDDLQDSSSDNASA
;
A
#
# COMPACT_ATOMS: atom_id res chain seq x y z
N MET A 1 -47.75 -12.75 2.13
CA MET A 1 -48.00 -11.29 2.07
C MET A 1 -46.72 -10.59 1.63
N LYS A 2 -46.76 -9.62 0.69
CA LYS A 2 -45.59 -8.78 0.33
C LYS A 2 -45.31 -7.78 1.46
N GLY A 3 -44.06 -7.31 1.62
CA GLY A 3 -43.75 -6.23 2.59
C GLY A 3 -44.46 -4.93 2.20
N LYS A 4 -44.69 -4.02 3.16
CA LYS A 4 -45.25 -2.70 2.87
C LYS A 4 -44.24 -1.90 1.99
N PRO A 5 -44.71 -1.00 1.10
CA PRO A 5 -43.81 -0.15 0.31
C PRO A 5 -42.96 0.74 1.23
N ASP A 6 -41.81 1.25 0.80
CA ASP A 6 -41.05 2.21 1.63
C ASP A 6 -41.84 3.53 1.82
N PHE A 7 -41.52 4.34 2.83
CA PHE A 7 -42.08 5.69 2.94
C PHE A 7 -41.51 6.59 1.84
N GLU A 8 -42.35 7.44 1.27
CA GLU A 8 -41.96 8.44 0.28
C GLU A 8 -42.12 9.84 0.87
N THR A 9 -41.26 10.76 0.44
CA THR A 9 -41.29 12.16 0.85
C THR A 9 -40.77 13.06 -0.26
N ASP A 10 -41.42 14.21 -0.40
CA ASP A 10 -40.99 15.32 -1.25
C ASP A 10 -40.02 16.27 -0.53
N TYR A 11 -39.66 15.98 0.72
CA TYR A 11 -38.63 16.73 1.44
C TYR A 11 -37.28 16.60 0.73
N MET A 12 -36.71 17.74 0.37
CA MET A 12 -35.45 17.84 -0.38
C MET A 12 -34.22 17.97 0.54
N GLY A 13 -34.45 17.93 1.85
CA GLY A 13 -33.45 18.17 2.89
C GLY A 13 -33.34 19.64 3.30
N ASN A 14 -32.67 19.87 4.42
CA ASN A 14 -32.47 21.20 5.01
C ASN A 14 -31.04 21.38 5.50
N TRP A 15 -30.55 22.62 5.47
CA TRP A 15 -29.24 23.02 5.95
C TRP A 15 -29.36 23.86 7.22
N ASP A 16 -28.60 23.49 8.25
CA ASP A 16 -28.48 24.25 9.49
C ASP A 16 -27.03 24.73 9.63
N LEU A 17 -26.80 26.02 9.86
CA LEU A 17 -25.50 26.52 10.31
C LEU A 17 -25.36 26.23 11.81
N ILE A 18 -24.61 25.19 12.17
CA ILE A 18 -24.52 24.67 13.55
C ILE A 18 -23.35 25.25 14.35
N ASN A 19 -22.33 25.77 13.67
CA ASN A 19 -21.28 26.56 14.30
C ASN A 19 -20.79 27.66 13.33
N PRO A 20 -20.83 28.95 13.72
CA PRO A 20 -20.43 30.05 12.83
C PRO A 20 -18.92 30.19 12.65
N ASN A 21 -18.10 29.58 13.50
CA ASN A 21 -16.64 29.54 13.39
C ASN A 21 -16.06 28.49 14.34
N SER A 22 -15.72 27.31 13.82
CA SER A 22 -15.03 26.27 14.58
C SER A 22 -13.55 26.54 14.77
N GLY A 23 -13.00 27.55 14.09
CA GLY A 23 -11.61 27.99 14.24
C GLY A 23 -10.58 27.22 13.40
N VAL A 24 -10.81 25.92 13.16
CA VAL A 24 -9.97 25.07 12.29
C VAL A 24 -10.77 24.62 11.06
N SER A 25 -10.18 24.76 9.87
CA SER A 25 -10.75 24.26 8.61
C SER A 25 -10.73 22.73 8.58
N ALA A 26 -11.80 22.12 8.08
CA ALA A 26 -12.00 20.68 8.16
C ALA A 26 -11.37 19.90 7.00
N MET A 27 -10.04 19.99 6.88
CA MET A 27 -9.30 19.23 5.86
C MET A 27 -9.42 17.71 6.10
N HIS A 28 -9.28 17.28 7.36
CA HIS A 28 -9.44 15.88 7.76
C HIS A 28 -10.48 15.78 8.86
N VAL A 29 -11.36 14.77 8.78
CA VAL A 29 -12.37 14.51 9.81
C VAL A 29 -12.51 13.03 10.13
N ASN A 30 -12.77 12.74 11.41
CA ASN A 30 -13.16 11.40 11.85
C ASN A 30 -14.16 11.49 13.03
N LEU A 31 -15.30 10.81 12.92
CA LEU A 31 -16.27 10.69 14.02
C LEU A 31 -15.80 9.62 15.01
N MET A 32 -15.71 9.99 16.29
CA MET A 32 -15.26 9.12 17.37
C MET A 32 -16.44 8.46 18.12
N PRO A 33 -16.25 7.28 18.73
CA PRO A 33 -17.24 6.63 19.62
C PRO A 33 -17.70 7.50 20.80
N THR A 34 -16.95 8.56 21.12
CA THR A 34 -17.28 9.56 22.15
C THR A 34 -18.25 10.65 21.68
N ASN A 35 -18.86 10.51 20.49
CA ASN A 35 -19.71 11.53 19.85
C ASN A 35 -18.99 12.87 19.61
N LYS A 36 -17.69 12.80 19.37
CA LYS A 36 -16.86 13.95 19.00
C LYS A 36 -16.31 13.73 17.61
N VAL A 37 -16.19 14.80 16.83
CA VAL A 37 -15.50 14.77 15.53
C VAL A 37 -14.11 15.36 15.75
N ILE A 38 -13.08 14.60 15.41
CA ILE A 38 -11.72 15.12 15.37
C ILE A 38 -11.52 15.77 14.02
N VAL A 39 -11.17 17.05 14.04
CA VAL A 39 -11.01 17.89 12.86
C VAL A 39 -9.63 18.49 12.88
N TYR A 40 -8.90 18.42 11.79
CA TYR A 40 -7.59 19.05 11.71
C TYR A 40 -7.20 19.48 10.30
N ASP A 41 -6.33 20.47 10.30
CA ASP A 41 -5.69 21.14 9.17
C ASP A 41 -4.16 20.97 9.30
N THR A 42 -3.39 21.61 8.42
CA THR A 42 -1.93 21.63 8.49
C THR A 42 -1.40 22.69 9.45
N ASN A 43 -0.28 22.40 10.13
CA ASN A 43 0.42 23.39 10.94
C ASN A 43 1.34 24.31 10.10
N VAL A 44 1.57 23.98 8.82
CA VAL A 44 2.38 24.78 7.90
C VAL A 44 1.80 26.18 7.71
N TYR A 45 0.48 26.34 7.82
CA TYR A 45 -0.20 27.63 7.66
C TYR A 45 0.09 28.61 8.81
N ARG A 46 0.63 28.15 9.95
CA ARG A 46 1.03 28.91 11.15
C ARG A 46 -0.06 29.67 11.88
N THR A 47 -1.12 30.08 11.21
CA THR A 47 -2.23 30.83 11.81
C THR A 47 -3.54 30.23 11.36
N SER A 48 -4.30 29.70 12.33
CA SER A 48 -5.70 29.33 12.17
C SER A 48 -6.59 30.37 12.84
N ARG A 49 -7.91 30.14 12.88
CA ARG A 49 -8.85 30.99 13.62
C ARG A 49 -9.07 30.52 15.06
N LEU A 50 -8.38 29.47 15.51
CA LEU A 50 -8.44 28.95 16.88
C LEU A 50 -7.10 29.18 17.60
N GLN A 51 -7.09 30.03 18.62
CA GLN A 51 -5.92 30.17 19.49
C GLN A 51 -5.94 29.12 20.59
N TYR A 52 -4.74 28.70 21.02
CA TYR A 52 -4.64 27.88 22.22
C TYR A 52 -5.16 28.65 23.46
N PRO A 53 -5.90 28.00 24.38
CA PRO A 53 -6.34 28.62 25.62
C PRO A 53 -5.18 29.11 26.50
N ASN A 54 -5.45 30.12 27.33
CA ASN A 54 -4.48 30.60 28.31
C ASN A 54 -3.92 29.45 29.17
N GLY A 55 -2.60 29.34 29.23
CA GLY A 55 -1.89 28.29 29.98
C GLY A 55 -1.56 27.03 29.16
N MET A 56 -2.10 26.88 27.96
CA MET A 56 -1.66 25.83 27.03
C MET A 56 -0.38 26.28 26.29
N PRO A 57 0.67 25.46 26.25
CA PRO A 57 1.94 25.84 25.63
C PRO A 57 1.82 25.92 24.10
N CYS A 58 2.39 26.96 23.51
CA CYS A 58 2.51 27.08 22.06
C CYS A 58 3.47 26.03 21.50
N VAL A 59 3.21 25.55 20.28
CA VAL A 59 4.12 24.64 19.57
C VAL A 59 5.25 25.47 18.97
N THR A 60 6.50 25.04 19.09
CA THR A 60 7.62 25.75 18.48
C THR A 60 7.93 25.20 17.10
N PHE A 61 8.21 26.08 16.13
CA PHE A 61 8.70 25.69 14.81
C PHE A 61 9.94 26.50 14.45
N PHE A 62 10.79 25.94 13.59
CA PHE A 62 11.96 26.64 13.07
C PHE A 62 11.56 27.54 11.89
N ASP A 63 11.67 28.86 12.07
CA ASP A 63 11.43 29.82 11.00
C ASP A 63 12.69 29.95 10.12
N GLN A 64 12.58 29.58 8.84
CA GLN A 64 13.72 29.60 7.92
C GLN A 64 14.22 31.02 7.60
N ASN A 65 13.34 32.02 7.63
CA ASN A 65 13.71 33.42 7.35
C ASN A 65 14.43 34.03 8.54
N LEU A 66 13.93 33.77 9.75
CA LEU A 66 14.48 34.29 11.01
C LEU A 66 15.62 33.41 11.58
N LYS A 67 15.80 32.20 11.04
CA LYS A 67 16.79 31.20 11.47
C LYS A 67 16.75 30.90 12.98
N LYS A 68 15.56 30.84 13.55
CA LYS A 68 15.34 30.59 14.98
C LYS A 68 14.02 29.89 15.22
N ASP A 69 13.86 29.29 16.39
CA ASP A 69 12.58 28.77 16.84
C ASP A 69 11.63 29.92 17.22
N VAL A 70 10.39 29.82 16.74
CA VAL A 70 9.31 30.78 16.97
C VAL A 70 8.09 30.03 17.49
N PRO A 71 7.34 30.58 18.47
CA PRO A 71 6.12 29.96 18.94
C PRO A 71 4.96 30.13 17.94
N ASP A 72 4.24 29.05 17.70
CA ASP A 72 2.93 28.99 17.08
C ASP A 72 1.88 28.73 18.17
N CYS A 73 1.09 29.76 18.47
CA CYS A 73 0.06 29.74 19.50
C CYS A 73 -1.35 29.48 18.94
N PHE A 74 -1.45 28.97 17.71
CA PHE A 74 -2.70 28.59 17.06
C PHE A 74 -2.86 27.07 17.03
N ALA A 75 -4.10 26.63 17.25
CA ALA A 75 -4.49 25.23 17.13
C ALA A 75 -4.79 24.90 15.68
N HIS A 76 -4.16 23.86 15.15
CA HIS A 76 -4.43 23.32 13.80
C HIS A 76 -5.20 22.01 13.85
N ALA A 77 -5.57 21.57 15.05
CA ALA A 77 -6.44 20.45 15.30
C ALA A 77 -7.45 20.83 16.40
N MET A 78 -8.64 20.24 16.34
CA MET A 78 -9.68 20.44 17.32
C MET A 78 -10.53 19.18 17.49
N GLU A 79 -11.14 19.09 18.66
CA GLU A 79 -12.24 18.19 18.95
C GLU A 79 -13.54 19.00 18.88
N TYR A 80 -14.48 18.57 18.03
CA TYR A 80 -15.80 19.17 17.87
C TYR A 80 -16.83 18.28 18.54
N ASP A 81 -17.54 18.80 19.55
CA ASP A 81 -18.61 18.08 20.24
C ASP A 81 -19.93 18.22 19.45
N ILE A 82 -20.50 17.11 18.98
CA ILE A 82 -21.66 17.15 18.07
C ILE A 82 -22.99 17.44 18.77
N GLU A 83 -23.04 17.33 20.10
CA GLU A 83 -24.25 17.58 20.87
C GLU A 83 -24.32 19.06 21.27
N THR A 84 -23.18 19.67 21.61
CA THR A 84 -23.09 21.07 22.05
C THR A 84 -22.63 22.05 20.97
N ASN A 85 -22.09 21.54 19.86
CA ASN A 85 -21.42 22.32 18.80
C ASN A 85 -20.22 23.16 19.29
N GLN A 86 -19.67 22.82 20.45
CA GLN A 86 -18.47 23.48 21.00
C GLN A 86 -17.19 22.81 20.51
N VAL A 87 -16.10 23.56 20.52
CA VAL A 87 -14.78 23.10 20.09
C VAL A 87 -13.77 23.13 21.23
N ARG A 88 -12.86 22.16 21.24
CA ARG A 88 -11.69 22.13 22.11
C ARG A 88 -10.44 22.06 21.25
N ALA A 89 -9.52 22.99 21.45
CA ALA A 89 -8.22 22.98 20.77
C ALA A 89 -7.43 21.71 21.10
N LEU A 90 -6.77 21.15 20.10
CA LEU A 90 -5.84 20.03 20.22
C LEU A 90 -4.45 20.45 19.76
N THR A 91 -3.43 20.00 20.47
CA THR A 91 -2.03 20.20 20.09
C THR A 91 -1.60 19.12 19.10
N VAL A 92 -1.12 19.54 17.92
CA VAL A 92 -0.44 18.67 16.94
C VAL A 92 0.93 19.25 16.64
N LYS A 93 1.98 18.42 16.80
CA LYS A 93 3.38 18.84 16.74
C LYS A 93 3.96 18.65 15.35
N THR A 94 3.83 17.46 14.78
CA THR A 94 4.30 17.16 13.44
C THR A 94 3.22 17.42 12.41
N ASP A 95 3.58 17.81 11.20
CA ASP A 95 2.57 18.30 10.26
C ASP A 95 1.66 17.20 9.68
N PRO A 96 0.33 17.24 9.87
CA PRO A 96 -0.59 16.19 9.42
C PRO A 96 -1.14 16.43 8.00
N TRP A 97 -0.58 17.36 7.22
CA TRP A 97 -1.11 17.74 5.91
C TRP A 97 -1.16 16.56 4.94
N CYS A 98 -2.33 16.33 4.36
CA CYS A 98 -2.64 15.21 3.49
C CYS A 98 -2.19 13.86 4.04
N SER A 99 -2.43 13.66 5.34
CA SER A 99 -2.29 12.36 6.01
C SER A 99 -3.50 11.46 5.72
N CYS A 100 -3.47 10.24 6.25
CA CYS A 100 -4.55 9.27 6.15
C CYS A 100 -4.80 8.60 7.49
N GLY A 101 -5.99 8.02 7.71
CA GLY A 101 -6.32 7.48 9.03
C GLY A 101 -7.52 6.55 9.08
N GLY A 102 -7.88 6.17 10.31
CA GLY A 102 -9.04 5.34 10.63
C GLY A 102 -9.11 4.98 12.11
N LEU A 103 -10.23 4.39 12.54
CA LEU A 103 -10.43 3.91 13.90
C LEU A 103 -9.94 2.47 14.05
N SER A 104 -9.02 2.23 14.98
CA SER A 104 -8.67 0.87 15.41
C SER A 104 -9.82 0.20 16.16
N PRO A 105 -9.76 -1.14 16.37
CA PRO A 105 -10.83 -1.86 17.04
C PRO A 105 -11.22 -1.26 18.40
N ASP A 106 -10.24 -0.82 19.19
CA ASP A 106 -10.44 -0.19 20.51
C ASP A 106 -10.97 1.25 20.46
N GLY A 107 -11.21 1.82 19.28
CA GLY A 107 -11.72 3.18 19.11
C GLY A 107 -10.64 4.27 19.10
N THR A 108 -9.35 3.91 19.10
CA THR A 108 -8.26 4.87 18.91
C THR A 108 -8.26 5.37 17.46
N LEU A 109 -8.17 6.68 17.26
CA LEU A 109 -7.91 7.24 15.93
C LEU A 109 -6.43 7.10 15.62
N ILE A 110 -6.12 6.38 14.55
CA ILE A 110 -4.76 6.12 14.09
C ILE A 110 -4.55 6.83 12.75
N VAL A 111 -3.49 7.63 12.64
CA VAL A 111 -3.18 8.47 11.48
C VAL A 111 -1.73 8.23 11.01
N ALA A 112 -1.54 8.04 9.71
CA ALA A 112 -0.25 7.85 9.05
C ALA A 112 0.10 9.05 8.15
N GLY A 113 1.38 9.41 8.19
CA GLY A 113 1.97 10.32 7.22
C GLY A 113 1.58 11.77 7.43
N GLY A 114 1.76 12.58 6.40
CA GLY A 114 1.69 14.03 6.52
C GLY A 114 2.71 14.68 5.60
N PHE A 115 3.03 15.94 5.85
CA PHE A 115 4.07 16.66 5.13
C PHE A 115 5.33 16.84 5.99
N ALA A 116 6.51 16.93 5.36
CA ALA A 116 7.79 17.16 6.01
C ALA A 116 8.05 16.22 7.22
N ASP A 117 8.13 16.76 8.44
CA ASP A 117 8.36 16.00 9.66
C ASP A 117 7.21 15.04 10.01
N GLY A 118 6.03 15.25 9.42
CA GLY A 118 4.90 14.34 9.45
C GLY A 118 4.98 13.19 8.45
N GLY A 119 5.81 13.28 7.42
CA GLY A 119 5.83 12.35 6.28
C GLY A 119 6.01 10.89 6.68
N LYS A 120 6.77 10.61 7.74
CA LYS A 120 7.01 9.25 8.27
C LYS A 120 6.41 9.03 9.65
N THR A 121 5.48 9.87 10.07
CA THR A 121 4.96 9.89 11.44
C THR A 121 3.72 9.02 11.58
N SER A 122 3.62 8.31 12.70
CA SER A 122 2.36 7.74 13.18
C SER A 122 1.79 8.61 14.30
N ARG A 123 0.49 8.87 14.26
CA ARG A 123 -0.23 9.63 15.30
C ARG A 123 -1.41 8.84 15.82
N TYR A 124 -1.68 8.99 17.12
CA TYR A 124 -2.76 8.33 17.82
C TYR A 124 -3.53 9.36 18.65
N TYR A 125 -4.85 9.30 18.60
CA TYR A 125 -5.74 10.12 19.41
C TYR A 125 -6.80 9.27 20.09
N GLY A 126 -7.06 9.55 21.37
CA GLY A 126 -7.93 8.72 22.21
C GLY A 126 -7.31 7.37 22.55
N GLY A 127 -8.16 6.36 22.76
CA GLY A 127 -7.74 5.01 23.13
C GLY A 127 -7.39 4.83 24.62
N PRO A 128 -7.08 3.59 25.05
CA PRO A 128 -6.60 3.30 26.38
C PRO A 128 -5.19 3.88 26.65
N PRO A 129 -4.92 4.42 27.85
CA PRO A 129 -5.85 4.64 28.96
C PRO A 129 -6.77 5.84 28.68
N ASN A 130 -8.08 5.65 28.91
CA ASN A 130 -9.16 6.62 28.71
C ASN A 130 -8.79 8.03 29.18
N CYS A 131 -8.33 8.87 28.26
CA CYS A 131 -8.06 10.26 28.55
C CYS A 131 -9.11 11.12 27.83
N GLN A 132 -10.01 11.72 28.61
CA GLN A 132 -11.05 12.61 28.09
C GLN A 132 -10.50 13.94 27.56
N ASN A 133 -9.30 14.33 28.00
CA ASN A 133 -8.65 15.61 27.69
C ASN A 133 -7.24 15.42 27.11
N CYS A 134 -6.93 14.29 26.46
CA CYS A 134 -5.61 14.10 25.85
C CYS A 134 -5.44 14.95 24.60
N ASP A 135 -4.16 15.17 24.29
CA ASP A 135 -3.65 15.56 22.98
C ASP A 135 -3.15 14.33 22.22
N TRP A 136 -2.72 14.56 20.98
CA TRP A 136 -2.14 13.54 20.11
C TRP A 136 -0.89 12.90 20.70
N ARG A 137 -0.76 11.58 20.55
CA ARG A 137 0.50 10.85 20.71
C ARG A 137 1.14 10.71 19.33
N GLU A 138 2.30 11.30 19.14
CA GLU A 138 2.95 11.37 17.82
C GLU A 138 4.34 10.73 17.89
N TYR A 139 4.64 9.91 16.90
CA TYR A 139 5.88 9.16 16.81
C TYR A 139 6.51 9.35 15.42
N PRO A 140 7.45 10.30 15.28
CA PRO A 140 8.16 10.53 14.02
C PRO A 140 9.01 9.33 13.60
N ASN A 141 9.31 9.23 12.31
CA ASN A 141 10.20 8.21 11.71
C ASN A 141 9.77 6.75 11.98
N LYS A 142 8.45 6.51 12.00
CA LYS A 142 7.87 5.17 12.18
C LYS A 142 7.67 4.42 10.87
N PHE A 143 7.41 5.12 9.77
CA PHE A 143 7.34 4.52 8.43
C PHE A 143 8.70 4.54 7.74
N LEU A 144 8.94 3.59 6.84
CA LEU A 144 10.15 3.56 6.02
C LEU A 144 10.07 4.56 4.86
N GLU A 145 8.88 4.71 4.28
CA GLU A 145 8.59 5.65 3.19
C GLU A 145 7.76 6.84 3.69
N GLU A 146 7.84 7.97 2.97
CA GLU A 146 6.96 9.11 3.22
C GLU A 146 5.52 8.79 2.75
N ARG A 147 4.53 9.11 3.58
CA ARG A 147 3.11 8.80 3.39
C ARG A 147 2.26 10.06 3.22
N TRP A 148 2.71 10.98 2.36
CA TRP A 148 1.95 12.17 1.99
C TRP A 148 0.97 11.86 0.85
N TYR A 149 -0.34 12.10 0.99
CA TYR A 149 -1.37 11.63 0.04
C TYR A 149 -1.51 10.10 -0.07
N ALA A 150 -1.21 9.37 1.01
CA ALA A 150 -1.39 7.91 1.06
C ALA A 150 -2.84 7.53 1.42
N THR A 151 -3.24 6.28 1.19
CA THR A 151 -4.53 5.75 1.64
C THR A 151 -4.33 4.70 2.73
N GLN A 152 -5.08 4.78 3.83
CA GLN A 152 -5.04 3.83 4.93
C GLN A 152 -6.33 3.01 5.00
N ILE A 153 -6.23 1.67 5.05
CA ILE A 153 -7.38 0.76 5.16
C ILE A 153 -7.21 -0.25 6.29
N ILE A 154 -8.29 -0.50 7.02
CA ILE A 154 -8.37 -1.53 8.06
C ILE A 154 -8.45 -2.92 7.41
N LEU A 155 -7.70 -3.86 7.99
CA LEU A 155 -7.64 -5.26 7.58
C LEU A 155 -8.54 -6.12 8.46
N PRO A 156 -8.84 -7.37 8.06
CA PRO A 156 -9.73 -8.24 8.82
C PRO A 156 -9.24 -8.52 10.26
N ASN A 157 -7.94 -8.45 10.51
CA ASN A 157 -7.37 -8.61 11.85
C ASN A 157 -7.42 -7.33 12.72
N GLY A 158 -7.97 -6.23 12.21
CA GLY A 158 -8.03 -4.93 12.91
C GLY A 158 -6.76 -4.08 12.80
N GLU A 159 -5.71 -4.58 12.14
CA GLU A 159 -4.53 -3.77 11.81
C GLU A 159 -4.78 -2.93 10.55
N PHE A 160 -3.90 -1.98 10.27
CA PHE A 160 -4.01 -1.11 9.11
C PHE A 160 -2.92 -1.38 8.09
N ILE A 161 -3.24 -1.17 6.81
CA ILE A 161 -2.29 -1.05 5.70
C ILE A 161 -2.32 0.38 5.18
N VAL A 162 -1.14 0.92 4.86
CA VAL A 162 -0.96 2.24 4.27
C VAL A 162 -0.40 2.06 2.87
N ILE A 163 -1.14 2.51 1.85
CA ILE A 163 -0.85 2.30 0.43
C ILE A 163 -0.54 3.63 -0.24
N GLY A 164 0.61 3.69 -0.90
CA GLY A 164 1.03 4.84 -1.68
C GLY A 164 1.50 6.02 -0.85
N GLY A 165 1.40 7.19 -1.47
CA GLY A 165 2.00 8.44 -1.03
C GLY A 165 2.79 9.05 -2.18
N ARG A 166 3.00 10.36 -2.13
CA ARG A 166 3.72 11.11 -3.16
C ARG A 166 5.12 10.55 -3.34
N ARG A 167 5.43 10.06 -4.55
CA ARG A 167 6.67 9.33 -4.89
C ARG A 167 6.93 8.05 -4.09
N ALA A 168 5.95 7.55 -3.34
CA ALA A 168 6.03 6.31 -2.58
C ALA A 168 5.25 5.19 -3.30
N PHE A 169 5.93 4.46 -4.18
CA PHE A 169 5.33 3.38 -4.99
C PHE A 169 5.28 2.05 -4.23
N SER A 170 4.79 2.08 -2.99
CA SER A 170 4.85 0.95 -2.05
C SER A 170 3.66 0.96 -1.10
N TYR A 171 3.51 -0.12 -0.34
CA TYR A 171 2.68 -0.13 0.86
C TYR A 171 3.44 -0.64 2.08
N GLU A 172 2.95 -0.29 3.27
CA GLU A 172 3.45 -0.73 4.57
C GLU A 172 2.27 -1.12 5.47
N PHE A 173 2.47 -2.09 6.36
CA PHE A 173 1.54 -2.30 7.47
C PHE A 173 1.80 -1.24 8.54
N PHE A 174 0.74 -0.75 9.15
CA PHE A 174 0.83 0.33 10.13
C PHE A 174 1.68 -0.13 11.33
N PRO A 175 2.76 0.58 11.68
CA PRO A 175 3.66 0.17 12.74
C PRO A 175 3.03 0.32 14.12
N LYS A 176 3.41 -0.56 15.06
CA LYS A 176 2.95 -0.49 16.45
C LYS A 176 3.56 0.72 17.18
N GLU A 177 2.90 1.25 18.22
CA GLU A 177 3.47 2.36 19.02
C GLU A 177 4.90 2.05 19.52
N SER A 178 5.19 0.79 19.85
CA SER A 178 6.47 0.35 20.38
C SER A 178 7.60 0.15 19.36
N ALA A 179 7.31 0.07 18.06
CA ALA A 179 8.31 -0.29 17.05
C ALA A 179 8.09 0.45 15.72
N PRO A 180 9.13 0.80 14.95
CA PRO A 180 8.95 1.27 13.59
C PRO A 180 8.49 0.13 12.66
N SER A 181 8.11 0.50 11.44
CA SER A 181 7.81 -0.43 10.36
C SER A 181 9.06 -1.23 10.03
N SER A 182 8.90 -2.54 9.88
CA SER A 182 10.00 -3.45 9.56
C SER A 182 10.20 -3.64 8.06
N ARG A 183 9.19 -3.31 7.23
CA ARG A 183 9.21 -3.64 5.81
C ARG A 183 8.27 -2.79 4.98
N SER A 184 8.80 -2.28 3.87
CA SER A 184 8.06 -1.66 2.77
C SER A 184 7.93 -2.66 1.61
N TYR A 185 6.75 -2.72 1.01
CA TYR A 185 6.44 -3.62 -0.09
C TYR A 185 6.30 -2.80 -1.37
N PHE A 186 7.27 -2.95 -2.28
CA PHE A 186 7.17 -2.32 -3.59
C PHE A 186 5.91 -2.79 -4.31
N PHE A 187 5.16 -1.83 -4.84
CA PHE A 187 3.88 -2.06 -5.49
C PHE A 187 3.87 -1.36 -6.86
N PRO A 188 4.31 -2.06 -7.93
CA PRO A 188 4.53 -1.48 -9.26
C PRO A 188 3.32 -0.74 -9.84
N PHE A 189 2.11 -1.18 -9.50
CA PHE A 189 0.87 -0.59 -9.99
C PHE A 189 0.77 0.92 -9.71
N LEU A 190 1.27 1.39 -8.56
CA LEU A 190 1.26 2.82 -8.25
C LEU A 190 2.22 3.58 -9.16
N TYR A 191 3.38 3.01 -9.49
CA TYR A 191 4.29 3.60 -10.46
C TYR A 191 3.66 3.64 -11.87
N GLU A 192 3.06 2.54 -12.31
CA GLU A 192 2.42 2.41 -13.63
C GLU A 192 1.17 3.30 -13.84
N THR A 193 0.56 3.77 -12.76
CA THR A 193 -0.61 4.65 -12.79
C THR A 193 -0.26 6.11 -12.51
N SER A 194 1.00 6.38 -12.17
CA SER A 194 1.52 7.74 -12.01
C SER A 194 1.72 8.39 -13.36
N ASP A 195 1.43 9.68 -13.44
CA ASP A 195 1.78 10.56 -14.55
C ASP A 195 2.51 11.80 -14.02
N ILE A 196 2.80 12.76 -14.91
CA ILE A 196 3.52 14.00 -14.55
C ILE A 196 2.74 14.87 -13.55
N ASP A 197 1.41 14.74 -13.54
CA ASP A 197 0.49 15.46 -12.66
C ASP A 197 0.17 14.67 -11.37
N GLU A 198 0.74 13.47 -11.22
CA GLU A 198 0.52 12.55 -10.10
C GLU A 198 -0.96 12.21 -9.86
N ASN A 199 -1.73 11.96 -10.93
CA ASN A 199 -3.17 11.60 -10.90
C ASN A 199 -3.51 10.24 -10.25
N ASN A 200 -2.68 9.72 -9.36
CA ASN A 200 -2.83 8.43 -8.69
C ASN A 200 -2.79 8.53 -7.15
N LEU A 201 -2.67 9.74 -6.61
CA LEU A 201 -2.58 10.01 -5.17
C LEU A 201 -3.93 9.86 -4.45
N TYR A 202 -3.91 9.48 -3.17
CA TYR A 202 -5.08 8.91 -2.47
C TYR A 202 -5.79 7.83 -3.32
N PRO A 203 -5.11 6.71 -3.65
CA PRO A 203 -5.75 5.62 -4.38
C PRO A 203 -7.00 5.16 -3.64
N PHE A 204 -8.09 4.86 -4.35
CA PHE A 204 -9.29 4.35 -3.71
C PHE A 204 -9.07 2.87 -3.39
N VAL A 205 -9.07 2.53 -2.10
CA VAL A 205 -8.77 1.18 -1.62
C VAL A 205 -9.94 0.65 -0.82
N HIS A 206 -10.50 -0.47 -1.26
CA HIS A 206 -11.67 -1.09 -0.64
C HIS A 206 -11.34 -2.52 -0.21
N LEU A 207 -11.50 -2.85 1.07
CA LEU A 207 -11.37 -4.22 1.57
C LEU A 207 -12.51 -5.10 1.02
N ILE A 208 -12.17 -6.22 0.39
CA ILE A 208 -13.12 -7.16 -0.21
C ILE A 208 -13.37 -8.36 0.72
N THR A 209 -14.44 -9.10 0.46
CA THR A 209 -14.96 -10.16 1.32
C THR A 209 -14.08 -11.42 1.37
N ASP A 210 -13.07 -11.52 0.53
CA ASP A 210 -12.03 -12.55 0.56
C ASP A 210 -10.74 -12.11 1.28
N GLY A 211 -10.74 -10.90 1.87
CA GLY A 211 -9.59 -10.31 2.55
C GLY A 211 -8.57 -9.65 1.61
N ASN A 212 -8.81 -9.66 0.29
CA ASN A 212 -8.01 -8.91 -0.66
C ASN A 212 -8.48 -7.44 -0.75
N LEU A 213 -7.66 -6.59 -1.38
CA LEU A 213 -7.90 -5.16 -1.50
C LEU A 213 -8.16 -4.81 -2.96
N PHE A 214 -9.34 -4.25 -3.24
CA PHE A 214 -9.57 -3.56 -4.50
C PHE A 214 -8.83 -2.23 -4.44
N VAL A 215 -7.88 -2.02 -5.34
CA VAL A 215 -7.10 -0.77 -5.43
C VAL A 215 -7.42 -0.13 -6.78
N PHE A 216 -7.89 1.12 -6.75
CA PHE A 216 -8.13 1.94 -7.92
C PHE A 216 -7.22 3.17 -7.86
N ALA A 217 -6.45 3.40 -8.93
CA ALA A 217 -5.53 4.51 -9.05
C ALA A 217 -5.57 5.08 -10.48
N ASN A 218 -5.68 6.40 -10.58
CA ASN A 218 -5.91 7.17 -11.81
C ASN A 218 -7.23 6.77 -12.48
N ASN A 219 -7.20 5.77 -13.36
CA ASN A 219 -8.36 5.24 -14.09
C ASN A 219 -8.36 3.69 -14.13
N ARG A 220 -7.38 3.04 -13.50
CA ARG A 220 -7.15 1.60 -13.52
C ARG A 220 -7.46 1.01 -12.15
N SER A 221 -7.78 -0.28 -12.11
CA SER A 221 -7.93 -1.00 -10.84
C SER A 221 -7.48 -2.45 -10.90
N LEU A 222 -7.16 -2.98 -9.72
CA LEU A 222 -6.76 -4.37 -9.51
C LEU A 222 -7.19 -4.89 -8.13
N LEU A 223 -7.07 -6.20 -7.93
CA LEU A 223 -7.26 -6.89 -6.65
C LEU A 223 -5.89 -7.35 -6.12
N LEU A 224 -5.46 -6.78 -5.00
CA LEU A 224 -4.18 -7.06 -4.34
C LEU A 224 -4.40 -7.98 -3.13
N ASN A 225 -3.60 -9.04 -3.01
CA ASN A 225 -3.47 -9.78 -1.77
C ASN A 225 -2.35 -9.15 -0.91
N PRO A 226 -2.68 -8.47 0.20
CA PRO A 226 -1.70 -7.68 0.96
C PRO A 226 -0.66 -8.55 1.68
N ASN A 227 -1.02 -9.78 2.04
CA ASN A 227 -0.14 -10.70 2.78
C ASN A 227 0.94 -11.34 1.90
N THR A 228 0.61 -11.62 0.64
CA THR A 228 1.52 -12.27 -0.31
C THR A 228 2.18 -11.30 -1.28
N ASN A 229 1.76 -10.01 -1.26
CA ASN A 229 2.13 -8.99 -2.25
C ASN A 229 1.89 -9.46 -3.71
N LYS A 230 0.75 -10.13 -3.94
CA LYS A 230 0.39 -10.63 -5.28
C LYS A 230 -0.85 -9.92 -5.81
N VAL A 231 -0.77 -9.48 -7.05
CA VAL A 231 -1.94 -9.06 -7.82
C VAL A 231 -2.71 -10.32 -8.21
N ILE A 232 -3.92 -10.47 -7.67
CA ILE A 232 -4.80 -11.61 -7.92
C ILE A 232 -5.50 -11.45 -9.26
N ARG A 233 -5.88 -10.21 -9.60
CA ARG A 233 -6.65 -9.89 -10.78
C ARG A 233 -6.54 -8.42 -11.13
N THR A 234 -6.61 -8.08 -12.42
CA THR A 234 -6.83 -6.71 -12.92
C THR A 234 -8.27 -6.54 -13.41
N TYR A 235 -8.77 -5.31 -13.36
CA TYR A 235 -10.11 -4.95 -13.82
C TYR A 235 -10.05 -4.08 -15.09
N PRO A 236 -11.16 -3.97 -15.84
CA PRO A 236 -11.23 -3.06 -16.98
C PRO A 236 -10.92 -1.60 -16.59
N ILE A 237 -10.37 -0.84 -17.54
CA ILE A 237 -10.14 0.60 -17.37
C ILE A 237 -11.48 1.33 -17.29
N LEU A 238 -11.63 2.26 -16.35
CA LEU A 238 -12.76 3.18 -16.32
C LEU A 238 -12.44 4.36 -17.27
N PRO A 239 -13.17 4.56 -18.38
CA PRO A 239 -12.90 5.66 -19.30
C PRO A 239 -13.22 7.03 -18.69
N GLY A 240 -12.99 8.11 -19.44
CA GLY A 240 -13.40 9.48 -19.09
C GLY A 240 -12.27 10.40 -18.64
N GLY A 241 -11.37 9.91 -17.77
CA GLY A 241 -10.27 10.70 -17.24
C GLY A 241 -9.74 10.15 -15.91
N SER A 242 -9.04 10.99 -15.17
CA SER A 242 -8.45 10.67 -13.88
C SER A 242 -9.46 10.85 -12.74
N ARG A 243 -9.42 9.96 -11.76
CA ARG A 243 -10.36 9.97 -10.61
C ARG A 243 -9.67 10.22 -9.28
N ASN A 244 -8.36 10.04 -9.18
CA ASN A 244 -7.63 10.25 -7.93
C ASN A 244 -7.08 11.68 -7.88
N TYR A 245 -6.55 12.11 -6.73
CA TYR A 245 -5.94 13.43 -6.61
C TYR A 245 -4.84 13.58 -7.68
N PRO A 246 -4.69 14.74 -8.35
CA PRO A 246 -5.44 16.00 -8.15
C PRO A 246 -6.79 16.11 -8.88
N ALA A 247 -7.13 15.24 -9.83
CA ALA A 247 -8.44 15.25 -10.47
C ALA A 247 -9.60 15.07 -9.45
N SER A 248 -9.37 14.28 -8.40
CA SER A 248 -10.18 14.18 -7.17
C SER A 248 -11.67 13.89 -7.42
N GLY A 249 -11.96 12.71 -7.96
CA GLY A 249 -13.28 12.10 -7.93
C GLY A 249 -13.59 11.49 -6.56
N MET A 250 -14.69 10.74 -6.49
CA MET A 250 -15.18 10.08 -5.28
C MET A 250 -15.33 8.57 -5.50
N SER A 251 -15.22 7.80 -4.42
CA SER A 251 -15.53 6.37 -4.44
C SER A 251 -16.13 5.86 -3.14
N ALA A 252 -17.01 4.87 -3.23
CA ALA A 252 -17.58 4.15 -2.09
C ALA A 252 -17.88 2.68 -2.44
N ILE A 253 -17.96 1.84 -1.40
CA ILE A 253 -18.61 0.53 -1.47
C ILE A 253 -20.12 0.74 -1.31
N LEU A 254 -20.94 0.14 -2.18
CA LEU A 254 -22.39 0.13 -2.01
C LEU A 254 -22.79 -0.76 -0.82
N PRO A 255 -23.96 -0.52 -0.19
CA PRO A 255 -24.38 -1.27 0.99
C PRO A 255 -24.26 -2.80 0.84
N ILE A 256 -23.59 -3.42 1.81
CA ILE A 256 -23.35 -4.86 1.83
C ILE A 256 -24.54 -5.51 2.52
N LYS A 257 -25.31 -6.29 1.78
CA LYS A 257 -26.51 -6.97 2.29
C LYS A 257 -26.15 -8.34 2.83
N LEU A 258 -26.52 -8.61 4.08
CA LEU A 258 -26.30 -9.88 4.76
C LEU A 258 -27.64 -10.55 5.09
N GLN A 259 -27.80 -11.79 4.63
CA GLN A 259 -28.97 -12.65 4.82
C GLN A 259 -28.93 -13.39 6.16
N GLY A 260 -27.74 -13.54 6.77
CA GLY A 260 -27.51 -14.25 8.02
C GLY A 260 -27.32 -15.76 7.85
N THR A 261 -27.36 -16.26 6.60
CA THR A 261 -27.20 -17.67 6.24
C THR A 261 -25.90 -17.94 5.48
N GLU A 262 -25.06 -16.92 5.30
CA GLU A 262 -23.79 -17.05 4.60
C GLU A 262 -22.85 -18.01 5.33
N LEU A 263 -22.36 -19.02 4.61
CA LEU A 263 -21.39 -20.00 5.12
C LEU A 263 -19.94 -19.63 4.75
N ASN A 264 -19.77 -18.74 3.77
CA ASN A 264 -18.45 -18.28 3.31
C ASN A 264 -18.52 -16.80 2.91
N SER A 265 -17.55 -16.01 3.34
CA SER A 265 -17.44 -14.59 3.05
C SER A 265 -17.33 -14.30 1.54
N THR A 266 -16.66 -15.17 0.78
CA THR A 266 -16.43 -14.96 -0.67
C THR A 266 -17.70 -14.99 -1.52
N SER A 267 -18.80 -15.53 -0.97
CA SER A 267 -20.12 -15.53 -1.63
C SER A 267 -20.85 -14.18 -1.55
N ILE A 268 -20.37 -13.27 -0.69
CA ILE A 268 -21.00 -11.97 -0.46
C ILE A 268 -20.57 -11.01 -1.56
N LYS A 269 -21.56 -10.47 -2.26
CA LYS A 269 -21.39 -9.51 -3.35
C LYS A 269 -20.85 -8.17 -2.82
N ILE A 270 -19.77 -7.67 -3.41
CA ILE A 270 -19.31 -6.29 -3.22
C ILE A 270 -19.42 -5.52 -4.52
N GLU A 271 -19.95 -4.30 -4.42
CA GLU A 271 -20.06 -3.37 -5.52
C GLU A 271 -19.37 -2.06 -5.16
N VAL A 272 -18.58 -1.53 -6.07
CA VAL A 272 -17.93 -0.23 -5.92
C VAL A 272 -18.55 0.75 -6.90
N ILE A 273 -18.59 2.02 -6.50
CA ILE A 273 -18.91 3.15 -7.35
C ILE A 273 -17.73 4.13 -7.36
N VAL A 274 -17.41 4.67 -8.53
CA VAL A 274 -16.37 5.69 -8.74
C VAL A 274 -16.98 6.78 -9.62
N CYS A 275 -16.99 8.03 -9.14
CA CYS A 275 -17.70 9.13 -9.78
C CYS A 275 -16.85 10.38 -9.87
N GLY A 276 -17.05 11.17 -10.92
CA GLY A 276 -16.45 12.51 -11.01
C GLY A 276 -14.94 12.49 -11.24
N GLY A 277 -14.26 13.57 -10.90
CA GLY A 277 -12.86 13.79 -11.28
C GLY A 277 -12.75 14.75 -12.47
N ASN A 278 -11.70 14.64 -13.27
CA ASN A 278 -11.46 15.52 -14.42
C ASN A 278 -10.71 14.78 -15.55
N THR A 279 -10.50 15.43 -16.69
CA THR A 279 -9.61 14.93 -17.75
C THR A 279 -8.18 14.78 -17.22
N TYR A 280 -7.37 13.97 -17.88
CA TYR A 280 -5.98 13.70 -17.45
C TYR A 280 -5.14 14.98 -17.32
N ASP A 281 -5.36 15.95 -18.21
CA ASP A 281 -4.67 17.24 -18.22
C ASP A 281 -5.34 18.31 -17.35
N GLY A 282 -6.45 18.00 -16.69
CA GLY A 282 -7.26 18.98 -15.95
C GLY A 282 -6.46 19.74 -14.89
N PHE A 283 -5.59 19.04 -14.16
CA PHE A 283 -4.71 19.67 -13.17
C PHE A 283 -3.66 20.55 -13.83
N HIS A 284 -2.98 20.05 -14.86
CA HIS A 284 -2.01 20.86 -15.59
C HIS A 284 -2.61 22.18 -16.13
N GLN A 285 -3.82 22.13 -16.68
CA GLN A 285 -4.49 23.34 -17.20
C GLN A 285 -4.91 24.30 -16.08
N ALA A 286 -5.39 23.77 -14.95
CA ALA A 286 -5.73 24.57 -13.78
C ALA A 286 -4.48 25.22 -13.18
N GLU A 287 -3.46 24.43 -12.85
CA GLU A 287 -2.31 24.92 -12.11
C GLU A 287 -1.44 25.87 -12.94
N THR A 288 -1.19 25.56 -14.21
CA THR A 288 -0.25 26.34 -15.04
C THR A 288 -0.90 27.49 -15.80
N LYS A 289 -2.19 27.37 -16.16
CA LYS A 289 -2.89 28.38 -17.00
C LYS A 289 -4.13 28.96 -16.35
N LYS A 290 -4.56 28.45 -15.18
CA LYS A 290 -5.81 28.80 -14.50
C LYS A 290 -7.02 28.66 -15.43
N ILE A 291 -6.98 27.62 -16.29
CA ILE A 291 -8.10 27.19 -17.13
C ILE A 291 -8.79 26.02 -16.43
N PHE A 292 -9.99 26.27 -15.91
CA PHE A 292 -10.75 25.27 -15.15
C PHE A 292 -11.66 24.45 -16.06
N LEU A 293 -11.22 23.24 -16.44
CA LEU A 293 -12.00 22.33 -17.26
C LEU A 293 -13.23 21.78 -16.49
N PRO A 294 -14.36 21.52 -17.16
CA PRO A 294 -15.54 20.91 -16.53
C PRO A 294 -15.20 19.56 -15.89
N ALA A 295 -15.60 19.39 -14.63
CA ALA A 295 -15.47 18.12 -13.93
C ALA A 295 -16.34 17.05 -14.58
N LEU A 296 -15.88 15.80 -14.48
CA LEU A 296 -16.58 14.65 -15.04
C LEU A 296 -17.95 14.46 -14.37
N LYS A 297 -18.95 14.08 -15.18
CA LYS A 297 -20.30 13.73 -14.72
C LYS A 297 -20.49 12.24 -14.49
N ASP A 298 -19.65 11.41 -15.09
CA ASP A 298 -19.90 9.99 -15.13
C ASP A 298 -19.55 9.30 -13.80
N CYS A 299 -20.30 8.24 -13.54
CA CYS A 299 -20.16 7.31 -12.43
C CYS A 299 -20.02 5.90 -12.99
N GLY A 300 -18.89 5.24 -12.73
CA GLY A 300 -18.70 3.82 -12.97
C GLY A 300 -19.11 3.00 -11.75
N ARG A 301 -19.98 2.01 -11.95
CA ARG A 301 -20.32 0.99 -10.97
C ARG A 301 -19.82 -0.38 -11.42
N MET A 302 -19.23 -1.15 -10.50
CA MET A 302 -18.73 -2.49 -10.82
C MET A 302 -18.95 -3.45 -9.65
N VAL A 303 -19.39 -4.67 -9.96
CA VAL A 303 -19.44 -5.78 -9.00
C VAL A 303 -18.05 -6.42 -8.93
N VAL A 304 -17.23 -6.03 -7.96
CA VAL A 304 -15.80 -6.41 -7.93
C VAL A 304 -15.57 -7.89 -7.64
N THR A 305 -16.54 -8.55 -6.99
CA THR A 305 -16.54 -9.99 -6.69
C THR A 305 -17.01 -10.85 -7.86
N ASP A 306 -17.57 -10.25 -8.92
CA ASP A 306 -17.97 -10.99 -10.12
C ASP A 306 -16.71 -11.43 -10.90
N PRO A 307 -16.50 -12.73 -11.19
CA PRO A 307 -15.37 -13.19 -11.99
C PRO A 307 -15.21 -12.48 -13.33
N ASN A 308 -16.29 -11.96 -13.91
CA ASN A 308 -16.32 -11.21 -15.16
C ASN A 308 -16.67 -9.72 -14.96
N ALA A 309 -16.39 -9.15 -13.79
CA ALA A 309 -16.63 -7.74 -13.44
C ALA A 309 -16.41 -6.74 -14.60
N GLN A 310 -17.45 -5.94 -14.89
CA GLN A 310 -17.45 -4.86 -15.87
C GLN A 310 -17.94 -3.56 -15.24
N TRP A 311 -17.48 -2.43 -15.78
CA TRP A 311 -18.03 -1.12 -15.47
C TRP A 311 -19.39 -0.93 -16.15
N VAL A 312 -20.37 -0.49 -15.37
CA VAL A 312 -21.64 0.05 -15.86
C VAL A 312 -21.66 1.53 -15.51
N THR A 313 -21.81 2.39 -16.52
CA THR A 313 -21.78 3.84 -16.33
C THR A 313 -23.16 4.46 -16.28
N GLU A 314 -23.26 5.58 -15.57
CA GLU A 314 -24.40 6.49 -15.55
C GLU A 314 -23.89 7.91 -15.26
N GLU A 315 -24.69 8.94 -15.53
CA GLU A 315 -24.29 10.33 -15.32
C GLU A 315 -24.94 10.91 -14.06
N MET A 316 -24.13 11.59 -13.24
CA MET A 316 -24.60 12.49 -12.20
C MET A 316 -25.32 13.70 -12.83
N PRO A 317 -26.25 14.36 -12.12
CA PRO A 317 -26.91 15.58 -12.59
C PRO A 317 -25.95 16.74 -12.91
N SER A 318 -24.80 16.81 -12.23
CA SER A 318 -23.76 17.83 -12.41
C SER A 318 -22.36 17.22 -12.32
N GLY A 319 -21.37 17.88 -12.93
CA GLY A 319 -19.97 17.47 -12.81
C GLY A 319 -19.47 17.70 -11.39
N ARG A 320 -18.60 16.84 -10.87
CA ARG A 320 -18.08 17.00 -9.51
C ARG A 320 -16.63 16.52 -9.37
N CYS A 321 -15.77 17.40 -8.90
CA CYS A 321 -14.45 17.08 -8.33
C CYS A 321 -14.39 17.60 -6.88
N MET A 322 -13.51 17.02 -6.05
CA MET A 322 -13.33 17.35 -4.62
C MET A 322 -14.62 17.20 -3.79
N GLY A 323 -15.58 16.41 -4.26
CA GLY A 323 -16.78 16.10 -3.49
C GLY A 323 -16.55 14.92 -2.55
N ASP A 324 -17.49 14.71 -1.62
CA ASP A 324 -17.55 13.52 -0.78
C ASP A 324 -18.70 12.61 -1.25
N CYS A 325 -18.52 11.29 -1.11
CA CYS A 325 -19.55 10.29 -1.34
C CYS A 325 -19.81 9.48 -0.07
N LEU A 326 -20.91 9.79 0.62
CA LEU A 326 -21.27 9.20 1.91
C LEU A 326 -22.31 8.10 1.76
N VAL A 327 -22.10 6.95 2.41
CA VAL A 327 -23.13 5.92 2.52
C VAL A 327 -24.02 6.23 3.72
N LEU A 328 -25.32 6.36 3.48
CA LEU A 328 -26.31 6.78 4.47
C LEU A 328 -26.92 5.58 5.22
N PRO A 329 -27.47 5.78 6.43
CA PRO A 329 -28.02 4.69 7.25
C PRO A 329 -29.08 3.83 6.58
N ASN A 330 -29.83 4.37 5.62
CA ASN A 330 -30.89 3.64 4.91
C ASN A 330 -30.39 2.92 3.63
N GLY A 331 -29.09 2.95 3.35
CA GLY A 331 -28.47 2.33 2.18
C GLY A 331 -28.48 3.19 0.91
N GLN A 332 -28.82 4.46 1.01
CA GLN A 332 -28.62 5.44 -0.07
C GLN A 332 -27.19 6.01 -0.01
N LEU A 333 -26.74 6.65 -1.09
CA LEU A 333 -25.48 7.40 -1.10
C LEU A 333 -25.78 8.89 -1.26
N LEU A 334 -24.99 9.75 -0.62
CA LEU A 334 -25.06 11.20 -0.77
C LEU A 334 -23.76 11.71 -1.40
N PHE A 335 -23.89 12.40 -2.53
CA PHE A 335 -22.81 13.19 -3.12
C PHE A 335 -22.95 14.64 -2.67
N ILE A 336 -21.92 15.20 -2.06
CA ILE A 336 -21.93 16.54 -1.44
C ILE A 336 -20.56 17.21 -1.61
N ASN A 337 -20.46 18.53 -1.41
CA ASN A 337 -19.21 19.30 -1.54
C ASN A 337 -18.57 19.28 -2.94
N GLY A 338 -17.51 20.05 -3.13
CA GLY A 338 -16.69 20.07 -4.34
C GLY A 338 -17.09 21.15 -5.35
N ALA A 339 -16.50 21.05 -6.54
CA ALA A 339 -16.64 22.02 -7.63
C ALA A 339 -17.11 21.37 -8.93
N GLN A 340 -17.68 22.17 -9.83
CA GLN A 340 -18.08 21.73 -11.17
C GLN A 340 -16.98 21.95 -12.22
N LYS A 341 -15.95 22.74 -11.91
CA LYS A 341 -14.82 23.02 -12.81
C LYS A 341 -13.49 23.06 -12.06
N GLY A 342 -12.43 22.58 -12.71
CA GLY A 342 -11.07 22.55 -12.18
C GLY A 342 -10.76 21.29 -11.38
N THR A 343 -9.77 21.36 -10.50
CA THR A 343 -9.18 20.22 -9.79
C THR A 343 -8.85 20.54 -8.34
N ALA A 344 -8.45 19.51 -7.59
CA ALA A 344 -7.91 19.65 -6.25
C ALA A 344 -6.52 20.26 -6.28
N ALA A 345 -6.39 21.48 -5.74
CA ALA A 345 -5.16 22.19 -5.38
C ALA A 345 -5.56 23.62 -5.00
N TRP A 346 -4.56 24.46 -4.70
CA TRP A 346 -4.82 25.84 -4.31
C TRP A 346 -5.19 26.72 -5.52
N TRP A 347 -6.28 27.47 -5.42
CA TRP A 347 -6.83 28.31 -6.52
C TRP A 347 -7.10 27.59 -7.85
N ASP A 348 -7.29 26.27 -7.82
CA ASP A 348 -7.37 25.43 -9.04
C ASP A 348 -8.78 25.01 -9.44
N ALA A 349 -9.80 25.64 -8.85
CA ALA A 349 -11.19 25.33 -9.13
C ALA A 349 -12.09 26.56 -9.09
N ASP A 350 -13.21 26.45 -9.79
CA ASP A 350 -14.28 27.44 -9.85
C ASP A 350 -15.64 26.74 -9.95
N ASP A 351 -16.73 27.50 -9.92
CA ASP A 351 -18.11 27.01 -10.02
C ASP A 351 -18.42 25.97 -8.92
N PRO A 352 -18.52 26.41 -7.63
CA PRO A 352 -18.78 25.50 -6.51
C PRO A 352 -20.04 24.67 -6.74
N ASN A 353 -19.98 23.38 -6.41
CA ASN A 353 -21.13 22.50 -6.51
C ASN A 353 -21.95 22.55 -5.21
N PHE A 354 -22.77 23.58 -5.07
CA PHE A 354 -23.65 23.81 -3.91
C PHE A 354 -24.70 22.72 -3.66
N THR A 355 -25.00 21.91 -4.68
CA THR A 355 -26.19 21.07 -4.72
C THR A 355 -25.86 19.62 -4.38
N PRO A 356 -26.31 19.06 -3.24
CA PRO A 356 -26.15 17.64 -2.96
C PRO A 356 -27.02 16.80 -3.89
N VAL A 357 -26.59 15.56 -4.12
CA VAL A 357 -27.34 14.59 -4.92
C VAL A 357 -27.47 13.28 -4.16
N LEU A 358 -28.71 12.83 -3.99
CA LEU A 358 -29.03 11.53 -3.41
C LEU A 358 -28.98 10.45 -4.49
N TYR A 359 -28.40 9.31 -4.17
CA TYR A 359 -28.28 8.14 -5.04
C TYR A 359 -29.00 6.91 -4.45
N TRP A 360 -29.83 6.24 -5.26
CA TRP A 360 -30.53 5.00 -4.90
C TRP A 360 -29.91 3.80 -5.63
N PRO A 361 -29.05 3.00 -4.98
CA PRO A 361 -28.42 1.84 -5.61
C PRO A 361 -29.39 0.81 -6.21
N GLU A 362 -30.59 0.71 -5.65
CA GLU A 362 -31.62 -0.27 -6.03
C GLU A 362 -32.49 0.17 -7.22
N LYS A 363 -32.52 1.48 -7.55
CA LYS A 363 -33.33 1.96 -8.67
C LYS A 363 -32.70 1.52 -10.00
N PRO A 364 -33.47 1.44 -11.10
CA PRO A 364 -32.92 1.22 -12.43
C PRO A 364 -31.92 2.33 -12.82
N ASN A 365 -30.93 1.99 -13.66
CA ASN A 365 -30.00 2.97 -14.24
C ASN A 365 -30.80 4.11 -14.90
N GLY A 366 -30.35 5.36 -14.71
CA GLY A 366 -31.02 6.57 -15.19
C GLY A 366 -32.11 7.12 -14.27
N GLN A 367 -32.48 6.39 -13.21
CA GLN A 367 -33.47 6.84 -12.21
C GLN A 367 -32.88 6.91 -10.79
N ARG A 368 -31.55 6.79 -10.68
CA ARG A 368 -30.87 6.65 -9.39
C ARG A 368 -30.47 7.96 -8.75
N PHE A 369 -30.54 9.10 -9.43
CA PHE A 369 -30.15 10.39 -8.84
C PHE A 369 -31.36 11.29 -8.56
N LYS A 370 -31.32 12.02 -7.45
CA LYS A 370 -32.26 13.10 -7.11
C LYS A 370 -31.47 14.28 -6.57
N VAL A 371 -31.71 15.43 -7.16
CA VAL A 371 -31.17 16.71 -6.72
C VAL A 371 -31.83 17.13 -5.41
N LEU A 372 -31.04 17.63 -4.46
CA LEU A 372 -31.48 18.07 -3.13
C LEU A 372 -31.33 19.59 -2.95
N THR A 373 -31.77 20.11 -1.80
CA THR A 373 -31.64 21.53 -1.44
C THR A 373 -30.16 21.96 -1.43
N PRO A 374 -29.76 23.03 -2.15
CA PRO A 374 -28.38 23.49 -2.18
C PRO A 374 -27.97 24.19 -0.87
N SER A 375 -26.69 24.12 -0.52
CA SER A 375 -26.08 25.00 0.48
C SER A 375 -25.84 26.39 -0.11
N THR A 376 -25.58 27.37 0.77
CA THR A 376 -25.11 28.71 0.38
C THR A 376 -23.61 28.90 0.59
N ILE A 377 -22.91 27.91 1.16
CA ILE A 377 -21.46 27.96 1.43
C ILE A 377 -20.72 27.09 0.41
N ALA A 378 -19.70 27.67 -0.22
CA ALA A 378 -18.84 26.95 -1.16
C ALA A 378 -17.88 26.03 -0.40
N ARG A 379 -18.07 24.71 -0.53
CA ARG A 379 -17.21 23.67 0.07
C ARG A 379 -16.26 23.14 -1.02
N MET A 380 -15.08 23.74 -1.12
CA MET A 380 -14.09 23.51 -2.19
C MET A 380 -12.99 22.52 -1.75
N TYR A 381 -11.80 22.61 -2.33
CA TYR A 381 -10.62 21.83 -1.91
C TYR A 381 -10.38 21.92 -0.39
N HIS A 382 -10.11 20.78 0.26
CA HIS A 382 -10.04 20.63 1.73
C HIS A 382 -11.37 20.81 2.49
N SER A 383 -12.53 20.66 1.85
CA SER A 383 -13.78 20.37 2.59
C SER A 383 -13.91 18.89 2.89
N SER A 384 -14.59 18.57 3.99
CA SER A 384 -14.90 17.19 4.38
C SER A 384 -16.29 17.09 5.03
N SER A 385 -16.82 15.87 5.07
CA SER A 385 -18.12 15.58 5.68
C SER A 385 -18.16 14.24 6.42
N ALA A 386 -19.10 14.09 7.34
CA ALA A 386 -19.29 12.86 8.13
C ALA A 386 -20.77 12.59 8.44
N VAL A 387 -21.18 11.33 8.40
CA VAL A 387 -22.50 10.88 8.88
C VAL A 387 -22.50 10.83 10.41
N LEU A 388 -23.41 11.55 11.05
CA LEU A 388 -23.56 11.62 12.50
C LEU A 388 -24.49 10.51 13.04
N PRO A 389 -24.45 10.20 14.35
CA PRO A 389 -25.39 9.27 14.99
C PRO A 389 -26.86 9.70 14.86
N SER A 390 -27.12 11.01 14.71
CA SER A 390 -28.46 11.55 14.44
C SER A 390 -28.98 11.25 13.02
N GLY A 391 -28.12 10.75 12.13
CA GLY A 391 -28.38 10.63 10.69
C GLY A 391 -28.19 11.95 9.94
N LYS A 392 -27.87 13.07 10.60
CA LYS A 392 -27.47 14.30 9.91
C LYS A 392 -26.06 14.15 9.31
N ILE A 393 -25.74 15.00 8.36
CA ILE A 393 -24.41 15.07 7.73
C ILE A 393 -23.71 16.31 8.25
N TRP A 394 -22.62 16.13 8.98
CA TRP A 394 -21.73 17.21 9.39
C TRP A 394 -20.88 17.64 8.18
N VAL A 395 -20.76 18.93 7.92
CA VAL A 395 -20.01 19.50 6.79
C VAL A 395 -19.14 20.67 7.25
N GLY A 396 -17.85 20.62 6.94
CA GLY A 396 -16.86 21.64 7.32
C GLY A 396 -15.79 21.87 6.25
N GLY A 397 -14.89 22.83 6.49
CA GLY A 397 -13.91 23.29 5.49
C GLY A 397 -14.59 24.14 4.40
N SER A 398 -13.97 24.58 3.34
CA SER A 398 -12.67 24.27 2.75
C SER A 398 -11.55 25.24 3.11
N ASN A 399 -10.32 24.86 2.78
CA ASN A 399 -9.21 25.80 2.62
C ASN A 399 -8.52 25.61 1.25
N PRO A 400 -8.99 26.30 0.19
CA PRO A 400 -8.42 26.16 -1.14
C PRO A 400 -7.15 27.02 -1.35
N HIS A 401 -6.40 27.32 -0.28
CA HIS A 401 -5.29 28.28 -0.27
C HIS A 401 -4.09 27.80 0.52
N ASP A 402 -2.95 28.47 0.32
CA ASP A 402 -1.69 28.23 1.01
C ASP A 402 -1.60 28.77 2.44
N THR A 403 -2.61 29.53 2.88
CA THR A 403 -2.80 30.03 4.25
C THR A 403 -4.29 30.30 4.50
N TYR A 404 -4.67 30.76 5.69
CA TYR A 404 -6.04 31.22 5.95
C TYR A 404 -6.29 32.55 5.23
N LYS A 405 -7.32 32.61 4.37
CA LYS A 405 -7.72 33.80 3.59
C LYS A 405 -9.18 34.17 3.82
N ASP A 406 -9.46 35.46 4.00
CA ASP A 406 -10.82 35.96 4.28
C ASP A 406 -11.47 36.67 3.08
N VAL A 407 -10.68 37.15 2.12
CA VAL A 407 -11.13 38.04 1.03
C VAL A 407 -11.09 37.42 -0.37
N ASP A 408 -10.52 36.22 -0.49
CA ASP A 408 -10.48 35.46 -1.73
C ASP A 408 -11.89 35.07 -2.21
N LYS A 409 -12.02 34.79 -3.52
CA LYS A 409 -13.30 34.40 -4.14
C LYS A 409 -14.00 33.27 -3.39
N PHE A 410 -13.22 32.30 -2.90
CA PHE A 410 -13.67 31.23 -2.03
C PHE A 410 -12.81 31.28 -0.76
N PRO A 411 -13.22 32.01 0.30
CA PRO A 411 -12.40 32.18 1.48
C PRO A 411 -12.19 30.86 2.23
N THR A 412 -11.18 30.82 3.11
CA THR A 412 -11.01 29.72 4.06
C THR A 412 -12.22 29.64 4.97
N GLU A 413 -12.79 28.45 5.10
CA GLU A 413 -14.11 28.28 5.67
C GLU A 413 -14.07 27.41 6.93
N THR A 414 -14.47 28.04 8.04
CA THR A 414 -14.48 27.43 9.37
C THR A 414 -15.91 27.37 9.93
N ARG A 415 -16.92 27.78 9.19
CA ARG A 415 -18.31 27.50 9.53
C ARG A 415 -18.59 26.01 9.38
N VAL A 416 -19.38 25.47 10.29
CA VAL A 416 -19.86 24.10 10.23
C VAL A 416 -21.35 24.09 9.95
N GLU A 417 -21.75 23.36 8.93
CA GLU A 417 -23.15 23.09 8.62
C GLU A 417 -23.53 21.65 8.97
N ALA A 418 -24.82 21.44 9.24
CA ALA A 418 -25.43 20.12 9.25
C ALA A 418 -26.49 20.04 8.14
N PHE A 419 -26.33 19.09 7.23
CA PHE A 419 -27.37 18.76 6.26
C PHE A 419 -28.27 17.66 6.80
N SER A 420 -29.59 17.87 6.69
CA SER A 420 -30.61 16.90 7.07
C SER A 420 -31.15 16.23 5.80
N PRO A 421 -30.78 14.97 5.50
CA PRO A 421 -31.21 14.30 4.27
C PRO A 421 -32.73 14.04 4.22
N PRO A 422 -33.30 13.65 3.07
CA PRO A 422 -34.75 13.41 2.93
C PRO A 422 -35.37 12.48 3.97
N TYR A 423 -34.64 11.47 4.46
CA TYR A 423 -35.13 10.57 5.52
C TYR A 423 -35.24 11.24 6.92
N LEU A 424 -34.77 12.49 7.06
CA LEU A 424 -34.95 13.35 8.22
C LEU A 424 -36.11 14.33 8.05
N ASP A 425 -37.04 14.07 7.14
CA ASP A 425 -38.29 14.83 7.01
C ASP A 425 -39.04 14.87 8.37
N PRO A 426 -39.31 16.07 8.92
CA PRO A 426 -40.10 16.21 10.14
C PRO A 426 -41.48 15.55 10.09
N ALA A 427 -42.09 15.42 8.90
CA ALA A 427 -43.36 14.72 8.73
C ALA A 427 -43.26 13.21 9.04
N MET A 428 -42.05 12.65 9.02
CA MET A 428 -41.77 11.23 9.28
C MET A 428 -41.33 10.95 10.74
N ASP A 429 -41.29 11.95 11.62
CA ASP A 429 -40.77 11.75 12.98
C ASP A 429 -41.59 10.76 13.81
N LYS A 430 -42.91 10.67 13.59
CA LYS A 430 -43.77 9.71 14.28
C LYS A 430 -43.47 8.24 13.95
N VAL A 431 -42.86 7.99 12.80
CA VAL A 431 -42.51 6.63 12.34
C VAL A 431 -41.02 6.31 12.52
N ARG A 432 -40.24 7.26 13.04
CA ARG A 432 -38.81 7.11 13.28
C ARG A 432 -38.56 6.19 14.49
N PRO A 433 -37.76 5.12 14.33
CA PRO A 433 -37.38 4.27 15.46
C PRO A 433 -36.57 5.04 16.52
N GLN A 434 -36.85 4.78 17.78
CA GLN A 434 -36.07 5.26 18.92
C GLN A 434 -35.52 4.06 19.67
N ILE A 435 -34.21 3.81 19.55
CA ILE A 435 -33.54 2.71 20.23
C ILE A 435 -33.60 2.94 21.75
N VAL A 436 -33.94 1.89 22.49
CA VAL A 436 -33.82 1.85 23.95
C VAL A 436 -32.43 1.28 24.25
N GLU A 437 -31.46 2.16 24.44
CA GLU A 437 -30.04 1.78 24.53
C GLU A 437 -29.72 0.95 25.77
N GLU A 438 -30.42 1.18 26.88
CA GLU A 438 -30.15 0.52 28.17
C GLU A 438 -30.45 -0.98 28.13
N SER A 439 -31.39 -1.40 27.27
CA SER A 439 -31.83 -2.79 27.13
C SER A 439 -31.41 -3.44 25.81
N SER A 440 -30.59 -2.77 25.01
CA SER A 440 -30.06 -3.29 23.74
C SER A 440 -28.63 -3.80 23.90
N GLU A 441 -28.28 -4.85 23.17
CA GLU A 441 -26.91 -5.40 23.19
C GLU A 441 -25.93 -4.45 22.47
N LYS A 442 -24.83 -4.09 23.15
CA LYS A 442 -23.80 -3.18 22.61
C LYS A 442 -22.52 -3.87 22.14
N ASN A 443 -22.21 -5.05 22.68
CA ASN A 443 -21.06 -5.85 22.28
C ASN A 443 -21.56 -7.01 21.43
N LEU A 444 -21.12 -7.07 20.18
CA LEU A 444 -21.56 -8.04 19.21
C LEU A 444 -20.46 -9.07 18.97
N THR A 445 -20.83 -10.35 19.05
CA THR A 445 -19.95 -11.47 18.70
C THR A 445 -20.23 -11.93 17.28
N TYR A 446 -19.18 -12.18 16.48
CA TYR A 446 -19.31 -12.59 15.08
C TYR A 446 -20.26 -13.79 14.91
N GLY A 447 -21.23 -13.65 14.01
CA GLY A 447 -22.16 -14.71 13.65
C GLY A 447 -23.18 -15.09 14.74
N VAL A 448 -23.17 -14.43 15.90
CA VAL A 448 -24.12 -14.64 16.99
C VAL A 448 -25.35 -13.73 16.79
N ASN A 449 -26.51 -14.21 17.22
CA ASN A 449 -27.71 -13.39 17.23
C ASN A 449 -27.66 -12.37 18.36
N PHE A 450 -28.15 -11.17 18.12
CA PHE A 450 -28.27 -10.13 19.12
C PHE A 450 -29.61 -9.41 19.00
N GLU A 451 -30.04 -8.82 20.09
CA GLU A 451 -31.31 -8.11 20.20
C GLU A 451 -31.11 -6.59 20.29
N THR A 452 -31.95 -5.86 19.55
CA THR A 452 -32.07 -4.40 19.67
C THR A 452 -33.52 -4.06 20.00
N GLN A 453 -33.71 -3.29 21.07
CA GLN A 453 -35.01 -2.82 21.50
C GLN A 453 -35.25 -1.40 21.02
N PHE A 454 -36.45 -1.12 20.52
CA PHE A 454 -36.81 0.21 20.06
C PHE A 454 -38.31 0.50 20.21
N LYS A 455 -38.65 1.79 20.21
CA LYS A 455 -40.02 2.31 20.22
C LYS A 455 -40.30 3.04 18.91
N ILE A 456 -41.57 3.08 18.52
CA ILE A 456 -42.08 3.96 17.46
C ILE A 456 -43.28 4.71 18.04
N GLN A 457 -43.39 6.01 17.76
CA GLN A 457 -44.48 6.81 18.32
C GLN A 457 -45.84 6.42 17.72
N ASP A 458 -45.90 6.15 16.42
CA ASP A 458 -47.10 5.64 15.74
C ASP A 458 -47.31 4.14 16.01
N MET A 459 -47.99 3.84 17.12
CA MET A 459 -48.34 2.48 17.55
C MET A 459 -49.54 1.88 16.79
N ASN A 460 -50.18 2.63 15.89
CA ASN A 460 -51.34 2.14 15.13
C ASN A 460 -50.94 1.19 13.97
N GLN A 461 -49.64 1.01 13.72
CA GLN A 461 -49.15 0.14 12.67
C GLN A 461 -48.69 -1.21 13.25
N SER A 462 -49.34 -2.30 12.83
CA SER A 462 -48.75 -3.63 12.98
C SER A 462 -47.47 -3.70 12.14
N LEU A 463 -46.32 -3.84 12.80
CA LEU A 463 -45.01 -3.98 12.19
C LEU A 463 -44.69 -5.46 12.00
N THR A 464 -44.04 -5.77 10.89
CA THR A 464 -43.44 -7.08 10.63
C THR A 464 -41.94 -6.93 10.49
N LYS A 465 -41.20 -8.03 10.64
CA LYS A 465 -39.74 -8.04 10.42
C LYS A 465 -39.30 -7.53 9.03
N ARG A 466 -40.20 -7.49 8.04
CA ARG A 466 -39.90 -6.97 6.70
C ARG A 466 -39.96 -5.45 6.58
N ASP A 467 -40.59 -4.80 7.57
CA ASP A 467 -40.69 -3.33 7.63
C ASP A 467 -39.44 -2.71 8.28
N ILE A 468 -38.61 -3.53 8.94
CA ILE A 468 -37.43 -3.12 9.71
C ILE A 468 -36.15 -3.64 9.03
N LYS A 469 -35.15 -2.78 8.96
CA LYS A 469 -33.75 -3.15 8.69
C LYS A 469 -32.90 -2.71 9.87
N VAL A 470 -31.89 -3.50 10.21
CA VAL A 470 -30.82 -3.08 11.11
C VAL A 470 -29.58 -2.85 10.28
N THR A 471 -28.91 -1.71 10.44
CA THR A 471 -27.69 -1.41 9.69
C THR A 471 -26.54 -1.06 10.61
N LEU A 472 -25.34 -1.55 10.30
CA LEU A 472 -24.09 -1.19 10.97
C LEU A 472 -23.27 -0.31 10.03
N TYR A 473 -22.98 0.91 10.46
CA TYR A 473 -22.17 1.87 9.73
C TYR A 473 -20.79 1.98 10.39
N PHE A 474 -19.73 1.70 9.64
CA PHE A 474 -18.35 1.92 10.06
C PHE A 474 -17.96 3.37 9.73
N PRO A 475 -17.73 4.24 10.74
CA PRO A 475 -17.38 5.64 10.50
C PRO A 475 -16.04 5.76 9.76
N PRO A 476 -15.99 6.51 8.64
CA PRO A 476 -14.76 6.68 7.90
C PRO A 476 -13.91 7.83 8.41
N PHE A 477 -12.64 7.74 8.04
CA PHE A 477 -11.74 8.89 8.00
C PHE A 477 -11.91 9.58 6.63
N THR A 478 -12.33 10.84 6.61
CA THR A 478 -12.63 11.57 5.36
C THR A 478 -11.67 12.73 5.15
N THR A 479 -11.10 12.79 3.95
CA THR A 479 -10.22 13.88 3.49
C THR A 479 -10.14 13.87 1.97
N HIS A 480 -9.92 15.03 1.34
CA HIS A 480 -9.63 15.15 -0.10
C HIS A 480 -10.61 14.42 -1.05
N GLY A 481 -11.88 14.35 -0.67
CA GLY A 481 -12.95 13.71 -1.45
C GLY A 481 -13.02 12.18 -1.32
N TYR A 482 -12.34 11.60 -0.34
CA TYR A 482 -12.36 10.17 -0.09
C TYR A 482 -12.59 9.81 1.38
N SER A 483 -13.58 8.93 1.62
CA SER A 483 -13.96 8.40 2.93
C SER A 483 -13.37 6.99 3.13
N MET A 484 -12.16 6.94 3.67
CA MET A 484 -11.44 5.69 3.93
C MET A 484 -12.18 4.83 4.96
N ASN A 485 -12.22 3.51 4.75
CA ASN A 485 -12.88 2.53 5.62
C ASN A 485 -14.41 2.58 5.68
N GLN A 486 -15.06 3.51 4.93
CA GLN A 486 -16.51 3.63 4.92
C GLN A 486 -17.19 2.32 4.52
N ARG A 487 -18.13 1.85 5.35
CA ARG A 487 -18.91 0.65 5.06
C ARG A 487 -20.27 0.70 5.73
N LEU A 488 -21.30 0.25 5.01
CA LEU A 488 -22.62 -0.02 5.58
C LEU A 488 -22.96 -1.49 5.38
N LEU A 489 -23.24 -2.17 6.49
CA LEU A 489 -23.75 -3.54 6.52
C LEU A 489 -25.25 -3.47 6.77
N VAL A 490 -26.04 -4.10 5.90
CA VAL A 490 -27.50 -4.22 6.05
C VAL A 490 -27.80 -5.63 6.55
N LEU A 491 -28.22 -5.74 7.80
CA LEU A 491 -28.53 -7.00 8.45
C LEU A 491 -30.00 -7.36 8.26
N THR A 492 -30.25 -8.65 8.09
CA THR A 492 -31.61 -9.19 8.01
C THR A 492 -32.20 -9.36 9.40
N ALA A 493 -33.39 -8.80 9.62
CA ALA A 493 -34.19 -9.06 10.81
C ALA A 493 -34.73 -10.50 10.81
N LEU A 494 -34.32 -11.31 11.78
CA LEU A 494 -34.72 -12.72 11.90
C LEU A 494 -36.13 -12.83 12.49
N THR A 495 -36.35 -12.11 13.59
CA THR A 495 -37.61 -12.04 14.32
C THR A 495 -37.90 -10.59 14.72
N LEU A 496 -39.18 -10.29 14.93
CA LEU A 496 -39.65 -9.03 15.49
C LEU A 496 -40.77 -9.37 16.46
N THR A 497 -40.57 -9.09 17.73
CA THR A 497 -41.59 -9.25 18.79
C THR A 497 -41.95 -7.89 19.35
N THR A 498 -43.12 -7.80 19.99
CA THR A 498 -43.57 -6.57 20.65
C THR A 498 -44.17 -6.91 22.00
N SER A 499 -43.78 -6.18 23.03
CA SER A 499 -44.35 -6.28 24.37
C SER A 499 -44.47 -4.88 24.97
N GLN A 500 -45.66 -4.53 25.46
CA GLN A 500 -45.93 -3.24 26.11
C GLN A 500 -45.48 -2.01 25.28
N GLY A 501 -45.55 -2.10 23.94
CA GLY A 501 -45.16 -1.02 23.03
C GLY A 501 -43.66 -0.89 22.76
N ILE A 502 -42.84 -1.82 23.26
CA ILE A 502 -41.42 -1.94 22.90
C ILE A 502 -41.28 -3.08 21.89
N TYR A 503 -40.64 -2.79 20.76
CA TYR A 503 -40.30 -3.77 19.75
C TYR A 503 -38.90 -4.32 20.02
N THR A 504 -38.74 -5.63 19.92
CA THR A 504 -37.43 -6.29 19.96
C THR A 504 -37.16 -6.91 18.60
N VAL A 505 -36.13 -6.43 17.90
CA VAL A 505 -35.65 -7.03 16.66
C VAL A 505 -34.42 -7.88 16.96
N THR A 506 -34.48 -9.17 16.62
CA THR A 506 -33.30 -10.04 16.67
C THR A 506 -32.65 -10.04 15.29
N SER A 507 -31.36 -9.71 15.24
CA SER A 507 -30.53 -9.73 14.05
C SER A 507 -29.34 -10.65 14.26
N LYS A 508 -28.66 -11.05 13.18
CA LYS A 508 -27.40 -11.80 13.27
C LYS A 508 -26.24 -10.86 13.03
N ALA A 509 -25.27 -10.85 13.94
CA ALA A 509 -24.04 -10.12 13.73
C ALA A 509 -23.31 -10.65 12.48
N PRO A 510 -22.59 -9.81 11.72
CA PRO A 510 -21.80 -10.26 10.59
C PRO A 510 -20.91 -11.44 10.99
N PRO A 511 -20.85 -12.53 10.22
CA PRO A 511 -20.08 -13.72 10.60
C PRO A 511 -18.61 -13.66 10.22
N PHE A 512 -18.19 -12.71 9.39
CA PHE A 512 -16.84 -12.67 8.82
C PHE A 512 -16.18 -11.30 9.00
N ARG A 513 -14.96 -11.31 9.51
CA ARG A 513 -14.10 -10.14 9.71
C ARG A 513 -13.65 -9.47 8.41
N GLU A 514 -13.60 -10.22 7.31
CA GLU A 514 -13.33 -9.70 5.97
C GLU A 514 -14.49 -8.82 5.45
N VAL A 515 -15.70 -9.06 5.97
CA VAL A 515 -16.91 -8.30 5.64
C VAL A 515 -17.08 -7.14 6.60
N ALA A 516 -16.86 -7.37 7.89
CA ALA A 516 -17.03 -6.41 8.96
C ALA A 516 -15.80 -6.46 9.88
N PRO A 517 -14.73 -5.71 9.59
CA PRO A 517 -13.55 -5.67 10.46
C PRO A 517 -13.92 -5.31 11.91
N PRO A 518 -13.18 -5.81 12.91
CA PRO A 518 -13.49 -5.53 14.31
C PRO A 518 -13.39 -4.03 14.60
N GLY A 519 -14.27 -3.52 15.47
CA GLY A 519 -14.29 -2.11 15.84
C GLY A 519 -15.65 -1.54 16.20
N HIS A 520 -15.72 -0.22 16.24
CA HIS A 520 -16.91 0.53 16.65
C HIS A 520 -17.77 0.90 15.44
N TYR A 521 -19.06 0.59 15.53
CA TYR A 521 -20.05 0.84 14.49
C TYR A 521 -21.21 1.66 15.06
N LEU A 522 -21.83 2.46 14.21
CA LEU A 522 -23.15 3.02 14.48
C LEU A 522 -24.22 2.01 14.05
N LEU A 523 -25.03 1.55 14.99
CA LEU A 523 -26.20 0.72 14.74
C LEU A 523 -27.43 1.59 14.57
N PHE A 524 -28.06 1.50 13.40
CA PHE A 524 -29.35 2.13 13.13
C PHE A 524 -30.45 1.08 13.00
N VAL A 525 -31.62 1.37 13.58
CA VAL A 525 -32.89 0.72 13.22
C VAL A 525 -33.58 1.58 12.17
N VAL A 526 -33.93 0.98 11.03
CA VAL A 526 -34.51 1.66 9.88
C VAL A 526 -35.90 1.10 9.60
N HIS A 527 -36.93 1.93 9.75
CA HIS A 527 -38.31 1.58 9.45
C HIS A 527 -38.69 2.11 8.07
N ARG A 528 -38.82 1.21 7.08
CA ARG A 528 -39.25 1.55 5.70
C ARG A 528 -38.50 2.77 5.12
N ARG A 529 -37.16 2.75 5.23
CA ARG A 529 -36.15 3.80 4.88
C ARG A 529 -35.95 4.96 5.85
N ILE A 530 -36.74 5.08 6.91
CA ILE A 530 -36.59 6.14 7.91
C ILE A 530 -35.71 5.60 9.06
N PRO A 531 -34.44 6.05 9.19
CA PRO A 531 -33.56 5.62 10.27
C PRO A 531 -33.86 6.39 11.57
N GLY A 532 -33.71 5.70 12.70
CA GLY A 532 -33.64 6.31 14.04
C GLY A 532 -32.32 7.02 14.35
N LYS A 533 -32.19 7.59 15.54
CA LYS A 533 -30.86 7.91 16.11
C LYS A 533 -30.12 6.59 16.33
N ALA A 534 -28.86 6.52 15.94
CA ALA A 534 -28.01 5.35 16.15
C ALA A 534 -27.53 5.24 17.59
N MET A 535 -27.22 4.00 17.98
CA MET A 535 -26.40 3.70 19.14
C MET A 535 -25.03 3.19 18.69
N TRP A 536 -23.98 3.43 19.49
CA TRP A 536 -22.69 2.80 19.27
C TRP A 536 -22.72 1.34 19.71
N VAL A 537 -22.18 0.47 18.86
CA VAL A 537 -21.94 -0.94 19.15
C VAL A 537 -20.50 -1.30 18.82
N HIS A 538 -19.97 -2.32 19.47
CA HIS A 538 -18.62 -2.81 19.27
C HIS A 538 -18.64 -4.25 18.79
N ILE A 539 -17.92 -4.56 17.70
CA ILE A 539 -17.67 -5.93 17.26
C ILE A 539 -16.29 -6.33 17.77
N GLU A 540 -16.26 -7.28 18.71
CA GLU A 540 -15.05 -7.69 19.42
C GLU A 540 -14.02 -8.36 18.51
N VAL A 541 -12.75 -8.20 18.84
CA VAL A 541 -11.69 -9.10 18.35
C VAL A 541 -11.87 -10.43 19.08
N GLN A 542 -12.45 -11.44 18.44
CA GLN A 542 -12.43 -12.79 18.99
C GLN A 542 -10.99 -13.30 18.92
N LEU A 543 -10.24 -13.15 20.01
CA LEU A 543 -9.07 -13.98 20.25
C LEU A 543 -9.60 -15.40 20.43
N ASP A 544 -9.14 -16.36 19.63
CA ASP A 544 -9.53 -17.77 19.69
C ASP A 544 -9.15 -18.39 21.07
N HIS A 545 -9.91 -18.08 22.11
CA HIS A 545 -9.84 -18.70 23.42
C HIS A 545 -10.97 -19.73 23.51
N VAL A 546 -10.62 -21.02 23.38
CA VAL A 546 -11.52 -22.13 23.71
C VAL A 546 -11.71 -22.13 25.23
N SER A 547 -12.86 -21.67 25.73
CA SER A 547 -13.27 -21.91 27.11
C SER A 547 -13.92 -23.31 27.19
N ALA A 548 -13.24 -24.27 27.81
CA ALA A 548 -13.84 -25.55 28.14
C ALA A 548 -14.84 -25.38 29.30
N SER A 549 -16.04 -25.95 29.16
CA SER A 549 -17.05 -26.05 30.22
C SER A 549 -16.51 -26.86 31.41
N THR A 550 -16.92 -26.48 32.62
CA THR A 550 -16.47 -27.08 33.89
C THR A 550 -16.94 -28.52 34.12
N ASP A 551 -17.81 -29.08 33.27
CA ASP A 551 -18.49 -30.36 33.48
C ASP A 551 -18.08 -31.45 32.47
N MET A 552 -16.82 -31.45 32.00
CA MET A 552 -16.35 -32.44 31.02
C MET A 552 -15.43 -33.48 31.66
N ASP A 553 -15.98 -34.64 32.05
CA ASP A 553 -15.24 -35.71 32.74
C ASP A 553 -14.20 -36.44 31.86
N SER A 554 -14.36 -36.45 30.52
CA SER A 554 -13.28 -36.80 29.57
C SER A 554 -13.67 -36.44 28.13
N LEU A 555 -12.67 -36.26 27.25
CA LEU A 555 -12.90 -36.13 25.80
C LEU A 555 -13.43 -37.42 25.14
N TRP A 556 -13.29 -38.59 25.79
CA TRP A 556 -13.68 -39.90 25.24
C TRP A 556 -15.14 -40.23 25.44
N SER A 557 -15.70 -39.84 26.58
CA SER A 557 -17.14 -39.91 26.85
C SER A 557 -17.94 -39.01 25.90
N ALA A 558 -17.30 -38.02 25.28
CA ALA A 558 -17.85 -37.19 24.19
C ALA A 558 -17.61 -37.79 22.77
N GLY A 559 -17.08 -39.02 22.67
CA GLY A 559 -16.88 -39.72 21.39
C GLY A 559 -15.73 -39.17 20.54
N VAL A 560 -14.71 -38.57 21.16
CA VAL A 560 -13.52 -38.08 20.45
C VAL A 560 -12.46 -39.19 20.44
N THR A 561 -12.26 -39.85 19.29
CA THR A 561 -11.26 -40.93 19.14
C THR A 561 -9.97 -40.45 18.46
N ALA A 562 -8.90 -41.24 18.55
CA ALA A 562 -7.64 -40.95 17.87
C ALA A 562 -7.82 -40.87 16.34
N GLU A 563 -8.76 -41.63 15.76
CA GLU A 563 -9.06 -41.55 14.31
C GLU A 563 -9.72 -40.21 13.91
N LYS A 564 -10.40 -39.52 14.84
CA LYS A 564 -10.91 -38.15 14.59
C LYS A 564 -9.79 -37.11 14.55
N PHE A 565 -8.71 -37.31 15.31
CA PHE A 565 -7.56 -36.41 15.31
C PHE A 565 -6.54 -36.70 14.20
N PHE A 566 -6.40 -37.96 13.81
CA PHE A 566 -5.53 -38.38 12.71
C PHE A 566 -6.33 -39.19 11.68
N PRO A 567 -6.94 -38.52 10.69
CA PRO A 567 -7.64 -39.21 9.60
C PRO A 567 -6.69 -40.18 8.88
N LYS A 568 -7.19 -41.40 8.57
CA LYS A 568 -6.43 -42.41 7.81
C LYS A 568 -5.82 -41.78 6.55
N GLY A 569 -4.50 -41.92 6.39
CA GLY A 569 -3.74 -41.43 5.22
C GLY A 569 -2.83 -40.22 5.47
N LEU A 570 -2.86 -39.60 6.65
CA LEU A 570 -1.99 -38.46 7.02
C LEU A 570 -0.68 -38.86 7.73
N LEU A 571 -0.52 -40.14 8.10
CA LEU A 571 0.67 -40.68 8.77
C LEU A 571 1.47 -41.55 7.78
N SER A 572 2.80 -41.53 7.91
CA SER A 572 3.65 -42.44 7.13
C SER A 572 3.50 -43.87 7.66
N SER A 573 3.73 -44.87 6.81
CA SER A 573 3.61 -46.29 7.18
C SER A 573 4.50 -46.67 8.37
N ALA A 574 5.66 -46.00 8.53
CA ALA A 574 6.58 -46.20 9.64
C ALA A 574 6.05 -45.58 10.95
N ASP A 575 5.47 -44.39 10.90
CA ASP A 575 4.85 -43.74 12.07
C ASP A 575 3.62 -44.54 12.52
N GLN A 576 2.87 -45.09 11.57
CA GLN A 576 1.69 -45.90 11.84
C GLN A 576 2.06 -47.25 12.49
N GLY A 577 3.10 -47.93 11.98
CA GLY A 577 3.62 -49.14 12.59
C GLY A 577 4.14 -48.92 14.02
N MET A 578 4.80 -47.79 14.29
CA MET A 578 5.30 -47.47 15.63
C MET A 578 4.16 -47.14 16.62
N ILE A 579 3.10 -46.46 16.16
CA ILE A 579 1.90 -46.20 16.97
C ILE A 579 1.17 -47.51 17.32
N GLU A 580 1.15 -48.47 16.38
CA GLU A 580 0.60 -49.81 16.58
C GLU A 580 1.47 -50.65 17.53
N GLU A 581 2.80 -50.51 17.47
CA GLU A 581 3.77 -51.23 18.31
C GLU A 581 3.79 -50.74 19.77
N VAL A 582 3.60 -49.43 20.02
CA VAL A 582 3.53 -48.86 21.38
C VAL A 582 2.26 -49.30 22.13
N GLY A 583 1.16 -49.60 21.42
CA GLY A 583 -0.08 -50.11 22.01
C GLY A 583 -0.70 -49.21 23.11
N PRO A 584 -1.90 -49.52 23.64
CA PRO A 584 -2.36 -48.97 24.91
C PRO A 584 -1.80 -49.80 26.08
N VAL A 585 -1.38 -49.13 27.16
CA VAL A 585 -1.03 -49.78 28.42
C VAL A 585 -2.22 -49.68 29.36
N GLU A 586 -2.61 -50.81 29.96
CA GLU A 586 -3.77 -50.90 30.84
C GLU A 586 -3.57 -50.01 32.08
N GLY A 587 -4.53 -49.13 32.37
CA GLY A 587 -4.52 -48.23 33.52
C GLY A 587 -4.06 -46.78 33.25
N LEU A 588 -3.62 -46.46 32.03
CA LEU A 588 -3.33 -45.08 31.63
C LEU A 588 -4.57 -44.41 31.01
N ASP A 589 -4.79 -43.14 31.32
CA ASP A 589 -5.80 -42.35 30.61
C ASP A 589 -5.33 -42.01 29.19
N VAL A 590 -6.22 -41.47 28.36
CA VAL A 590 -5.84 -41.17 26.98
C VAL A 590 -4.77 -40.12 26.87
N ALA A 591 -4.81 -39.06 27.68
CA ALA A 591 -3.81 -38.01 27.59
C ALA A 591 -2.41 -38.62 27.82
N GLU A 592 -2.31 -39.58 28.73
CA GLU A 592 -1.07 -40.32 29.02
C GLU A 592 -0.67 -41.27 27.89
N VAL A 593 -1.61 -42.03 27.31
CA VAL A 593 -1.35 -42.88 26.13
C VAL A 593 -0.93 -42.03 24.92
N PHE A 594 -1.53 -40.85 24.75
CA PHE A 594 -1.17 -39.89 23.71
C PHE A 594 0.21 -39.28 23.94
N LEU A 595 0.56 -38.97 25.19
CA LEU A 595 1.88 -38.45 25.56
C LEU A 595 2.98 -39.48 25.30
N GLN A 596 2.77 -40.74 25.70
CA GLN A 596 3.71 -41.83 25.44
C GLN A 596 3.95 -42.05 23.94
N ARG A 597 2.88 -42.07 23.14
CA ARG A 597 2.98 -42.20 21.67
C ARG A 597 3.71 -41.03 21.04
N THR A 598 3.49 -39.82 21.57
CA THR A 598 4.19 -38.61 21.11
C THR A 598 5.68 -38.67 21.42
N MET A 599 6.06 -39.15 22.61
CA MET A 599 7.46 -39.28 23.01
C MET A 599 8.22 -40.31 22.17
N ALA A 600 7.59 -41.44 21.83
CA ALA A 600 8.19 -42.45 20.96
C ALA A 600 8.50 -41.90 19.55
N ILE A 601 7.57 -41.12 18.99
CA ILE A 601 7.77 -40.44 17.71
C ILE A 601 8.94 -39.45 17.78
N VAL A 602 9.03 -38.65 18.85
CA VAL A 602 10.11 -37.68 19.04
C VAL A 602 11.49 -38.37 19.14
N ASP A 603 11.57 -39.51 19.83
CA ASP A 603 12.83 -40.24 20.00
C ASP A 603 13.31 -40.92 18.71
N HIS A 604 12.39 -41.48 17.92
CA HIS A 604 12.68 -42.00 16.58
C HIS A 604 13.27 -40.91 15.65
N TRP A 605 12.72 -39.71 15.70
CA TRP A 605 13.18 -38.57 14.91
C TRP A 605 14.56 -38.07 15.34
N LYS A 606 14.85 -38.11 16.64
CA LYS A 606 16.16 -37.78 17.21
C LYS A 606 17.28 -38.67 16.67
N HIS A 607 16.99 -39.94 16.40
CA HIS A 607 17.99 -40.86 15.86
C HIS A 607 18.29 -40.60 14.37
N LYS A 608 17.25 -40.28 13.59
CA LYS A 608 17.37 -39.90 12.17
C LYS A 608 18.14 -38.57 11.99
N TRP A 609 17.97 -37.64 12.93
CA TRP A 609 18.67 -36.36 13.00
C TRP A 609 20.19 -36.50 13.16
N SER A 610 20.67 -37.38 14.05
CA SER A 610 22.11 -37.59 14.24
C SER A 610 22.83 -38.06 12.97
N LYS A 611 22.18 -38.91 12.16
CA LYS A 611 22.74 -39.40 10.90
C LYS A 611 22.90 -38.29 9.86
N GLN A 612 21.95 -37.36 9.80
CA GLN A 612 22.00 -36.22 8.87
C GLN A 612 23.06 -35.18 9.26
N GLN A 613 23.38 -35.04 10.56
CA GLN A 613 24.46 -34.17 11.02
C GLN A 613 25.86 -34.69 10.60
N GLU A 614 26.07 -36.01 10.59
CA GLU A 614 27.33 -36.60 10.10
C GLU A 614 27.54 -36.36 8.60
N ASP A 615 26.48 -36.47 7.80
CA ASP A 615 26.55 -36.24 6.36
C ASP A 615 26.83 -34.76 6.02
N LEU A 616 26.29 -33.83 6.82
CA LEU A 616 26.56 -32.39 6.70
C LEU A 616 28.03 -32.05 7.02
N ALA A 617 28.63 -32.72 8.01
CA ALA A 617 30.04 -32.54 8.36
C ALA A 617 30.98 -33.00 7.23
N LYS A 618 30.66 -34.13 6.58
CA LYS A 618 31.42 -34.65 5.42
C LYS A 618 31.37 -33.73 4.22
N LEU A 619 30.22 -33.11 3.95
CA LEU A 619 30.05 -32.14 2.85
C LEU A 619 30.85 -30.86 3.11
N LYS A 620 30.86 -30.36 4.35
CA LYS A 620 31.62 -29.15 4.72
C LYS A 620 33.13 -29.32 4.54
N GLY A 621 33.68 -30.50 4.87
CA GLY A 621 35.09 -30.83 4.65
C GLY A 621 35.52 -30.84 3.19
N ARG A 622 34.61 -31.06 2.24
CA ARG A 622 34.90 -31.08 0.80
C ARG A 622 34.83 -29.69 0.14
N VAL A 623 34.03 -28.77 0.67
CA VAL A 623 33.81 -27.44 0.09
C VAL A 623 34.90 -26.44 0.46
N GLN A 624 35.51 -26.58 1.64
CA GLN A 624 36.53 -25.64 2.12
C GLN A 624 37.81 -25.56 1.25
N PRO A 625 38.46 -26.67 0.83
CA PRO A 625 39.66 -26.60 0.00
C PRO A 625 39.39 -25.98 -1.38
N LEU A 626 38.23 -26.24 -1.97
CA LEU A 626 37.82 -25.66 -3.26
C LEU A 626 37.63 -24.13 -3.21
N LYS A 627 37.29 -23.57 -2.03
CA LYS A 627 37.17 -22.12 -1.85
C LYS A 627 38.52 -21.42 -1.85
N GLU A 628 39.53 -22.02 -1.24
CA GLU A 628 40.89 -21.46 -1.19
C GLU A 628 41.56 -21.50 -2.57
N GLU A 629 41.40 -22.61 -3.29
CA GLU A 629 41.96 -22.77 -4.64
C GLU A 629 41.33 -21.79 -5.65
N ALA A 630 40.00 -21.58 -5.58
CA ALA A 630 39.31 -20.59 -6.39
C ALA A 630 39.68 -19.13 -6.04
N LYS A 631 40.15 -18.87 -4.81
CA LYS A 631 40.64 -17.54 -4.39
C LYS A 631 42.03 -17.27 -4.98
N ALA A 632 42.93 -18.25 -4.93
CA ALA A 632 44.27 -18.15 -5.51
C ALA A 632 44.22 -17.84 -7.02
N LEU A 633 43.40 -18.58 -7.77
CA LEU A 633 43.24 -18.39 -9.22
C LEU A 633 42.63 -17.02 -9.61
N ARG A 634 41.85 -16.39 -8.72
CA ARG A 634 41.27 -15.07 -8.96
C ARG A 634 42.29 -13.95 -8.83
N GLU A 635 43.18 -14.04 -7.86
CA GLU A 635 44.26 -13.06 -7.67
C GLU A 635 45.25 -13.13 -8.84
N GLU A 636 45.59 -14.34 -9.29
CA GLU A 636 46.47 -14.55 -10.45
C GLU A 636 45.88 -13.95 -11.74
N ASN A 637 44.58 -14.15 -11.98
CA ASN A 637 43.87 -13.56 -13.13
C ASN A 637 43.77 -12.03 -13.05
N LYS A 638 43.71 -11.46 -11.83
CA LYS A 638 43.69 -10.00 -11.62
C LYS A 638 45.04 -9.37 -11.97
N ALA A 639 46.14 -9.97 -11.51
CA ALA A 639 47.49 -9.50 -11.82
C ALA A 639 47.76 -9.50 -13.34
N LEU A 640 47.40 -10.58 -14.04
CA LEU A 640 47.56 -10.69 -15.49
C LEU A 640 46.72 -9.67 -16.28
N LYS A 641 45.54 -9.27 -15.77
CA LYS A 641 44.71 -8.23 -16.41
C LYS A 641 45.29 -6.82 -16.27
N GLU A 642 45.89 -6.51 -15.13
CA GLU A 642 46.53 -5.21 -14.92
C GLU A 642 47.76 -5.05 -15.82
N GLU A 643 48.55 -6.12 -15.98
CA GLU A 643 49.69 -6.17 -16.90
C GLU A 643 49.26 -5.97 -18.37
N ASN A 644 48.19 -6.65 -18.82
CA ASN A 644 47.65 -6.46 -20.17
C ASN A 644 47.12 -5.04 -20.42
N ARG A 645 46.56 -4.39 -19.39
CA ARG A 645 46.06 -3.01 -19.51
C ARG A 645 47.20 -2.00 -19.63
N ALA A 646 48.32 -2.22 -18.94
CA ALA A 646 49.52 -1.39 -19.05
C ALA A 646 50.16 -1.51 -20.46
N LEU A 647 50.25 -2.74 -20.99
CA LEU A 647 50.75 -3.00 -22.35
C LEU A 647 49.88 -2.34 -23.43
N ALA A 648 48.55 -2.40 -23.28
CA ALA A 648 47.63 -1.75 -24.21
C ALA A 648 47.76 -0.21 -24.21
N GLY A 649 48.04 0.39 -23.04
CA GLY A 649 48.31 1.83 -22.92
C GLY A 649 49.57 2.25 -23.66
N ALA A 650 50.68 1.53 -23.44
CA ALA A 650 51.96 1.80 -24.11
C ALA A 650 51.86 1.65 -25.65
N LEU A 651 51.06 0.70 -26.13
CA LEU A 651 50.79 0.52 -27.57
C LEU A 651 50.00 1.71 -28.16
N GLY A 652 49.05 2.26 -27.40
CA GLY A 652 48.29 3.44 -27.80
C GLY A 652 49.16 4.70 -27.96
N ASP A 653 50.07 4.92 -27.01
CA ASP A 653 50.98 6.07 -27.02
C ASP A 653 51.97 5.98 -28.20
N ALA A 654 52.52 4.79 -28.46
CA ALA A 654 53.40 4.55 -29.61
C ALA A 654 52.68 4.78 -30.95
N LYS A 655 51.37 4.47 -31.02
CA LYS A 655 50.55 4.67 -32.22
C LYS A 655 50.33 6.16 -32.52
N MET A 656 50.04 6.96 -31.49
CA MET A 656 49.92 8.42 -31.62
C MET A 656 51.23 9.08 -32.09
N GLN A 657 52.36 8.62 -31.56
CA GLN A 657 53.67 9.18 -31.89
C GLN A 657 54.06 8.92 -33.35
N ASN A 658 53.83 7.70 -33.84
CA ASN A 658 54.02 7.35 -35.26
C ASN A 658 53.07 8.12 -36.20
N GLU A 659 51.83 8.37 -35.77
CA GLU A 659 50.83 9.08 -36.57
C GLU A 659 51.17 10.58 -36.72
N ALA A 660 51.76 11.18 -35.68
CA ALA A 660 52.30 12.53 -35.72
C ALA A 660 53.51 12.66 -36.66
N GLU A 661 54.44 11.70 -36.63
CA GLU A 661 55.60 11.65 -37.55
C GLU A 661 55.16 11.45 -39.01
N LEU A 662 54.14 10.62 -39.25
CA LEU A 662 53.57 10.40 -40.58
C LEU A 662 52.94 11.69 -41.15
N GLN A 663 52.25 12.47 -40.31
CA GLN A 663 51.70 13.78 -40.71
C GLN A 663 52.80 14.80 -41.01
N ALA A 664 53.87 14.85 -40.20
CA ALA A 664 55.00 15.73 -40.46
C ALA A 664 55.68 15.39 -41.79
N THR A 665 55.88 14.09 -42.06
CA THR A 665 56.48 13.60 -43.32
C THR A 665 55.60 13.93 -44.53
N ARG A 666 54.27 13.81 -44.43
CA ARG A 666 53.35 14.21 -45.52
C ARG A 666 53.47 15.70 -45.87
N ARG A 667 53.58 16.58 -44.87
CA ARG A 667 53.75 18.03 -45.09
C ARG A 667 55.06 18.34 -45.81
N GLU A 668 56.12 17.61 -45.50
CA GLU A 668 57.41 17.76 -46.17
C GLU A 668 57.34 17.30 -47.64
N VAL A 669 56.66 16.18 -47.91
CA VAL A 669 56.43 15.69 -49.28
C VAL A 669 55.63 16.68 -50.12
N GLU A 670 54.57 17.29 -49.57
CA GLU A 670 53.79 18.33 -50.26
C GLU A 670 54.64 19.57 -50.58
N ARG A 671 55.57 19.93 -49.68
CA ARG A 671 56.51 21.05 -49.89
C ARG A 671 57.50 20.76 -51.03
N VAL A 672 58.01 19.54 -51.09
CA VAL A 672 58.90 19.07 -52.15
C VAL A 672 58.15 18.97 -53.48
N GLN A 673 56.92 18.48 -53.51
CA GLN A 673 56.07 18.47 -54.71
C GLN A 673 55.84 19.87 -55.26
N LYS A 674 55.51 20.84 -54.39
CA LYS A 674 55.37 22.25 -54.81
C LYS A 674 56.66 22.83 -55.37
N SER A 675 57.81 22.46 -54.79
CA SER A 675 59.12 22.91 -55.27
C SER A 675 59.47 22.28 -56.63
N LEU A 676 59.06 21.02 -56.85
CA LEU A 676 59.21 20.31 -58.11
C LEU A 676 58.31 20.89 -59.22
N GLU A 677 57.06 21.27 -58.90
CA GLU A 677 56.17 21.98 -59.83
C GLU A 677 56.74 23.34 -60.26
N ILE A 678 57.37 24.07 -59.34
CA ILE A 678 58.05 25.34 -59.63
C ILE A 678 59.27 25.10 -60.53
N ALA A 679 60.06 24.06 -60.27
CA ALA A 679 61.20 23.68 -61.10
C ALA A 679 60.79 23.21 -62.51
N LEU A 680 59.68 22.46 -62.63
CA LEU A 680 59.10 22.03 -63.91
C LEU A 680 58.62 23.22 -64.75
N ARG A 681 57.94 24.20 -64.13
CA ARG A 681 57.54 25.45 -64.81
C ARG A 681 58.74 26.30 -65.25
N SER A 682 59.84 26.28 -64.49
CA SER A 682 61.10 26.93 -64.89
C SER A 682 61.79 26.22 -66.08
N ASN A 683 61.52 24.92 -66.27
CA ASN A 683 62.10 24.09 -67.34
C ASN A 683 61.36 24.23 -68.68
N GLU A 684 60.09 24.65 -68.67
CA GLU A 684 59.30 24.95 -69.89
C GLU A 684 59.74 26.25 -70.59
N THR A 685 60.45 27.14 -69.90
CA THR A 685 61.01 28.39 -70.44
C THR A 685 62.37 28.25 -71.12
N HIS A 686 62.96 27.05 -71.16
CA HIS A 686 64.22 26.76 -71.88
C HIS A 686 64.00 25.90 -73.14
N ALA A 687 62.89 26.15 -73.84
CA ALA A 687 62.61 25.64 -75.18
C ALA A 687 62.83 26.72 -76.25
N ALA A 688 64.06 27.21 -76.39
CA ALA A 688 64.52 27.94 -77.58
C ALA A 688 66.06 27.94 -77.62
N GLN A 689 66.62 27.31 -78.66
CA GLN A 689 68.07 27.21 -78.99
C GLN A 689 68.89 26.30 -78.05
N ALA A 690 69.56 25.25 -78.47
CA ALA A 690 69.76 24.56 -79.74
C ALA A 690 70.10 23.10 -79.35
N SER A 691 69.49 22.10 -79.99
CA SER A 691 70.13 21.26 -81.02
C SER A 691 71.48 20.68 -80.56
N GLU A 692 71.53 19.34 -80.48
CA GLU A 692 72.66 18.51 -80.02
C GLU A 692 72.86 18.57 -78.50
N LEU A 693 72.07 17.86 -77.70
CA LEU A 693 72.31 16.43 -77.44
C LEU A 693 70.99 15.72 -77.12
N ARG A 694 70.18 15.55 -78.17
CA ARG A 694 69.06 14.60 -78.24
C ARG A 694 69.50 13.12 -78.15
N GLU A 695 70.73 12.84 -77.70
CA GLU A 695 71.23 11.49 -77.42
C GLU A 695 71.48 11.20 -75.92
N LEU A 696 71.16 12.13 -75.01
CA LEU A 696 71.00 11.77 -73.58
C LEU A 696 69.54 11.43 -73.20
N ALA A 697 68.57 11.73 -74.08
CA ALA A 697 67.14 11.48 -73.89
C ALA A 697 66.71 10.03 -74.15
N ASN A 698 67.60 9.17 -74.67
CA ASN A 698 67.38 7.72 -74.75
C ASN A 698 67.98 6.94 -73.56
N SER A 699 68.63 7.62 -72.61
CA SER A 699 69.03 7.02 -71.33
C SER A 699 67.94 7.15 -70.24
N SER A 700 67.01 8.10 -70.41
CA SER A 700 65.93 8.40 -69.44
C SER A 700 64.69 7.50 -69.50
N ARG A 701 64.65 6.48 -70.37
CA ARG A 701 63.61 5.42 -70.31
C ARG A 701 64.04 4.17 -69.55
N GLY A 702 65.34 4.02 -69.26
CA GLY A 702 65.87 2.92 -68.44
C GLY A 702 65.74 3.19 -66.93
N TRP A 703 65.99 4.44 -66.51
CA TRP A 703 65.95 4.82 -65.09
C TRP A 703 64.54 4.94 -64.50
N VAL A 704 63.52 5.25 -65.32
CA VAL A 704 62.12 5.29 -64.86
C VAL A 704 61.58 3.87 -64.60
N ARG A 705 61.94 2.88 -65.42
CA ARG A 705 61.58 1.47 -65.15
C ARG A 705 62.35 0.88 -63.96
N ALA A 706 63.62 1.28 -63.77
CA ALA A 706 64.39 0.86 -62.61
C ALA A 706 63.81 1.41 -61.29
N LEU A 707 63.32 2.65 -61.26
CA LEU A 707 62.65 3.23 -60.08
C LEU A 707 61.23 2.68 -59.85
N GLU A 708 60.48 2.30 -60.90
CA GLU A 708 59.17 1.64 -60.76
C GLU A 708 59.30 0.19 -60.22
N ASP A 709 60.36 -0.53 -60.60
CA ASP A 709 60.69 -1.86 -60.05
C ASP A 709 61.25 -1.76 -58.60
N GLU A 710 62.02 -0.71 -58.28
CA GLU A 710 62.57 -0.47 -56.93
C GLU A 710 61.49 -0.01 -55.92
N VAL A 711 60.49 0.77 -56.36
CA VAL A 711 59.30 1.11 -55.54
C VAL A 711 58.38 -0.10 -55.31
N THR A 712 58.36 -1.06 -56.23
CA THR A 712 57.60 -2.32 -56.08
C THR A 712 58.33 -3.30 -55.15
N SER A 713 59.67 -3.33 -55.20
CA SER A 713 60.53 -4.06 -54.25
C SER A 713 60.47 -3.48 -52.83
N LEU A 714 60.54 -2.16 -52.67
CA LEU A 714 60.47 -1.49 -51.36
C LEU A 714 59.08 -1.59 -50.72
N LYS A 715 58.01 -1.73 -51.52
CA LYS A 715 56.67 -2.06 -51.00
C LYS A 715 56.54 -3.50 -50.50
N ALA A 716 57.25 -4.45 -51.10
CA ALA A 716 57.31 -5.84 -50.63
C ALA A 716 58.16 -5.97 -49.36
N ASP A 717 59.27 -5.23 -49.28
CA ASP A 717 60.14 -5.22 -48.09
C ASP A 717 59.51 -4.49 -46.89
N LEU A 718 58.63 -3.50 -47.11
CA LEU A 718 57.86 -2.85 -46.04
C LEU A 718 56.77 -3.78 -45.47
N VAL A 719 56.19 -4.68 -46.28
CA VAL A 719 55.23 -5.70 -45.81
C VAL A 719 55.95 -6.74 -44.94
N VAL A 720 57.15 -7.18 -45.35
CA VAL A 720 57.96 -8.16 -44.59
C VAL A 720 58.59 -7.53 -43.33
N ALA A 721 58.98 -6.25 -43.36
CA ALA A 721 59.45 -5.53 -42.17
C ALA A 721 58.32 -5.22 -41.16
N THR A 722 57.07 -5.11 -41.63
CA THR A 722 55.89 -4.98 -40.75
C THR A 722 55.51 -6.32 -40.12
N GLU A 723 55.66 -7.44 -40.85
CA GLU A 723 55.50 -8.79 -40.28
C GLU A 723 56.59 -9.14 -39.24
N LYS A 724 57.84 -8.68 -39.44
CA LYS A 724 58.91 -8.92 -38.45
C LYS A 724 58.75 -8.10 -37.16
N ARG A 725 58.04 -6.97 -37.20
CA ARG A 725 57.66 -6.21 -36.00
C ARG A 725 56.38 -6.74 -35.34
N LEU A 726 55.56 -7.51 -36.06
CA LEU A 726 54.50 -8.34 -35.49
C LEU A 726 55.03 -9.63 -34.84
N CYS A 727 56.24 -10.09 -35.19
CA CYS A 727 56.85 -11.24 -34.52
C CYS A 727 57.31 -10.97 -33.07
N ASP A 728 57.42 -9.71 -32.64
CA ASP A 728 57.60 -9.37 -31.22
C ASP A 728 56.26 -9.39 -30.43
N GLU A 729 55.11 -9.58 -31.10
CA GLU A 729 53.81 -9.86 -30.46
C GLU A 729 53.62 -11.33 -30.05
N VAL A 730 54.64 -12.19 -30.24
CA VAL A 730 54.58 -13.59 -29.79
C VAL A 730 54.71 -13.73 -28.26
N LEU A 731 55.06 -12.65 -27.54
CA LEU A 731 54.99 -12.61 -26.07
C LEU A 731 53.57 -12.42 -25.50
N LEU A 732 52.56 -12.08 -26.32
CA LEU A 732 51.16 -11.99 -25.88
C LEU A 732 50.37 -13.29 -26.06
N GLY A 733 50.78 -14.15 -27.01
CA GLY A 733 50.10 -15.42 -27.28
C GLY A 733 50.25 -16.46 -26.15
N TRP A 734 51.41 -16.51 -25.46
CA TRP A 734 51.64 -17.47 -24.38
C TRP A 734 50.84 -17.14 -23.10
N LYS A 735 50.62 -15.85 -22.82
CA LYS A 735 49.81 -15.43 -21.65
C LYS A 735 48.30 -15.51 -21.92
N GLU A 736 47.83 -15.35 -23.16
CA GLU A 736 46.40 -15.54 -23.47
C GLU A 736 45.96 -17.00 -23.41
N GLU A 737 46.81 -17.96 -23.82
CA GLU A 737 46.52 -19.39 -23.66
C GLU A 737 46.53 -19.82 -22.17
N GLU A 738 47.47 -19.33 -21.35
CA GLU A 738 47.47 -19.56 -19.90
C GLU A 738 46.23 -18.94 -19.21
N VAL A 739 45.87 -17.70 -19.56
CA VAL A 739 44.65 -17.05 -19.05
C VAL A 739 43.39 -17.77 -19.52
N ALA A 740 43.37 -18.32 -20.74
CA ALA A 740 42.25 -19.10 -21.25
C ALA A 740 42.12 -20.46 -20.54
N ALA A 741 43.23 -21.16 -20.28
CA ALA A 741 43.27 -22.41 -19.52
C ALA A 741 42.79 -22.19 -18.07
N LEU A 742 43.33 -21.17 -17.38
CA LEU A 742 42.91 -20.81 -16.02
C LEU A 742 41.43 -20.40 -15.97
N ARG A 743 40.88 -19.78 -17.03
CA ARG A 743 39.43 -19.46 -17.11
C ARG A 743 38.57 -20.71 -17.24
N VAL A 744 39.01 -21.72 -17.98
CA VAL A 744 38.29 -23.00 -18.13
C VAL A 744 38.30 -23.77 -16.80
N ASP A 745 39.45 -23.85 -16.13
CA ASP A 745 39.56 -24.51 -14.82
C ASP A 745 38.80 -23.76 -13.72
N LEU A 746 38.85 -22.42 -13.72
CA LEU A 746 38.04 -21.60 -12.82
C LEU A 746 36.54 -21.77 -13.09
N ALA A 747 36.11 -21.85 -14.36
CA ALA A 747 34.71 -22.07 -14.70
C ALA A 747 34.22 -23.46 -14.24
N LYS A 748 35.05 -24.49 -14.39
CA LYS A 748 34.76 -25.85 -13.92
C LYS A 748 34.64 -25.91 -12.39
N MET A 749 35.59 -25.31 -11.67
CA MET A 749 35.53 -25.25 -10.20
C MET A 749 34.38 -24.39 -9.68
N VAL A 750 34.04 -23.29 -10.36
CA VAL A 750 32.86 -22.47 -10.02
C VAL A 750 31.57 -23.24 -10.24
N ALA A 751 31.47 -24.05 -11.30
CA ALA A 751 30.31 -24.90 -11.55
C ALA A 751 30.18 -26.03 -10.51
N GLU A 752 31.26 -26.73 -10.18
CA GLU A 752 31.26 -27.77 -9.13
C GLU A 752 30.96 -27.19 -7.74
N LYS A 753 31.50 -26.00 -7.43
CA LYS A 753 31.17 -25.27 -6.21
C LYS A 753 29.68 -24.89 -6.17
N ALA A 754 29.12 -24.37 -7.26
CA ALA A 754 27.70 -24.01 -7.32
C ALA A 754 26.78 -25.23 -7.16
N GLU A 755 27.14 -26.37 -7.75
CA GLU A 755 26.43 -27.65 -7.60
C GLU A 755 26.46 -28.14 -6.14
N LEU A 756 27.63 -28.06 -5.49
CA LEU A 756 27.80 -28.44 -4.09
C LEU A 756 27.12 -27.48 -3.11
N GLU A 757 27.16 -26.17 -3.37
CA GLU A 757 26.45 -25.15 -2.58
C GLU A 757 24.94 -25.32 -2.71
N LYS A 758 24.43 -25.66 -3.90
CA LYS A 758 23.01 -26.00 -4.12
C LYS A 758 22.59 -27.25 -3.35
N LYS A 759 23.42 -28.30 -3.34
CA LYS A 759 23.16 -29.51 -2.55
C LYS A 759 23.25 -29.25 -1.05
N PHE A 760 24.23 -28.46 -0.61
CA PHE A 760 24.40 -28.06 0.78
C PHE A 760 23.19 -27.26 1.29
N GLU A 761 22.73 -26.27 0.52
CA GLU A 761 21.60 -25.44 0.92
C GLU A 761 20.26 -26.18 0.83
N GLY A 762 20.11 -27.09 -0.14
CA GLY A 762 18.98 -28.01 -0.20
C GLY A 762 18.90 -28.94 1.01
N THR A 763 20.04 -29.46 1.45
CA THR A 763 20.13 -30.36 2.61
C THR A 763 19.91 -29.59 3.91
N LYS A 764 20.49 -28.40 4.04
CA LYS A 764 20.30 -27.49 5.19
C LYS A 764 18.83 -27.09 5.35
N ARG A 765 18.13 -26.73 4.26
CA ARG A 765 16.70 -26.43 4.30
C ARG A 765 15.85 -27.64 4.66
N ALA A 766 16.15 -28.82 4.13
CA ALA A 766 15.40 -30.04 4.48
C ALA A 766 15.54 -30.39 5.98
N VAL A 767 16.76 -30.26 6.51
CA VAL A 767 17.07 -30.45 7.93
C VAL A 767 16.34 -29.41 8.81
N LEU A 768 16.40 -28.12 8.46
CA LEU A 768 15.69 -27.05 9.17
C LEU A 768 14.17 -27.18 9.10
N PHE A 769 13.64 -27.59 7.94
CA PHE A 769 12.20 -27.78 7.75
C PHE A 769 11.67 -28.91 8.63
N GLU A 770 12.38 -30.04 8.71
CA GLU A 770 11.98 -31.16 9.56
C GLU A 770 12.16 -30.85 11.06
N GLN A 771 13.18 -30.06 11.43
CA GLN A 771 13.35 -29.57 12.80
C GLN A 771 12.21 -28.62 13.23
N LYS A 772 11.88 -27.61 12.39
CA LYS A 772 10.77 -26.67 12.65
C LYS A 772 9.44 -27.42 12.70
N ARG A 773 9.23 -28.43 11.84
CA ARG A 773 8.01 -29.27 11.83
C ARG A 773 7.86 -30.13 13.09
N GLY A 774 8.94 -30.77 13.54
CA GLY A 774 8.96 -31.54 14.80
C GLY A 774 8.68 -30.66 16.02
N PHE A 775 9.29 -29.47 16.08
CA PHE A 775 9.12 -28.52 17.18
C PHE A 775 7.74 -27.87 17.19
N LEU A 776 7.18 -27.53 16.02
CA LEU A 776 5.81 -27.02 15.91
C LEU A 776 4.77 -28.06 16.30
N LYS A 777 4.99 -29.35 16.00
CA LYS A 777 4.13 -30.43 16.48
C LYS A 777 4.20 -30.58 18.00
N ALA A 778 5.39 -30.62 18.59
CA ALA A 778 5.58 -30.68 20.04
C ALA A 778 5.00 -29.46 20.77
N ALA A 779 5.17 -28.25 20.22
CA ALA A 779 4.62 -27.01 20.78
C ALA A 779 3.09 -26.93 20.66
N ARG A 780 2.50 -27.42 19.56
CA ARG A 780 1.03 -27.54 19.43
C ARG A 780 0.48 -28.55 20.43
N GLN A 781 1.14 -29.70 20.61
CA GLN A 781 0.75 -30.72 21.56
C GLN A 781 0.87 -30.23 23.02
N ALA A 782 1.92 -29.48 23.35
CA ALA A 782 2.09 -28.86 24.67
C ALA A 782 1.03 -27.76 24.96
N ARG A 783 0.69 -26.92 23.95
CA ARG A 783 -0.40 -25.93 24.06
C ARG A 783 -1.78 -26.56 24.24
N LEU A 784 -1.98 -27.75 23.67
CA LEU A 784 -3.23 -28.50 23.81
C LEU A 784 -3.40 -29.12 25.20
N LEU A 785 -2.30 -29.46 25.88
CA LEU A 785 -2.31 -30.17 27.18
C LEU A 785 -2.22 -29.25 28.40
N ALA A 786 -1.64 -28.05 28.28
CA ALA A 786 -1.56 -27.08 29.36
C ALA A 786 -1.67 -25.63 28.82
N PRO A 787 -2.89 -25.11 28.61
CA PRO A 787 -3.13 -23.81 27.95
C PRO A 787 -2.56 -22.60 28.70
N GLY A 788 -2.18 -22.77 29.98
CA GLY A 788 -1.59 -21.73 30.83
C GLY A 788 -0.06 -21.74 30.91
N VAL A 789 0.63 -22.67 30.25
CA VAL A 789 2.10 -22.67 30.23
C VAL A 789 2.58 -21.66 29.19
N GLU A 790 3.28 -20.62 29.65
CA GLU A 790 3.82 -19.56 28.80
C GLU A 790 5.01 -20.08 27.98
N LEU A 791 4.71 -20.69 26.82
CA LEU A 791 5.73 -21.16 25.87
C LEU A 791 6.30 -20.03 24.99
N SER A 792 5.93 -18.77 25.26
CA SER A 792 6.47 -17.57 24.59
C SER A 792 7.99 -17.44 24.73
N ALA A 793 8.55 -17.98 25.83
CA ALA A 793 9.99 -18.07 26.06
C ALA A 793 10.67 -19.25 25.33
N MET A 794 9.93 -20.27 24.88
CA MET A 794 10.50 -21.31 24.02
C MET A 794 10.63 -20.76 22.62
N HIS A 795 11.88 -20.43 22.24
CA HIS A 795 12.20 -19.84 20.97
C HIS A 795 12.10 -20.85 19.81
N VAL A 796 10.89 -21.12 19.37
CA VAL A 796 10.54 -22.00 18.23
C VAL A 796 11.22 -21.53 16.92
N GLU A 797 11.65 -20.26 16.87
CA GLU A 797 12.30 -19.61 15.72
C GLU A 797 13.83 -19.49 15.85
N LYS A 798 14.45 -19.94 16.96
CA LYS A 798 15.92 -19.93 17.11
C LYS A 798 16.54 -21.24 16.62
N GLU A 799 17.60 -21.13 15.84
CA GLU A 799 18.39 -22.24 15.31
C GLU A 799 19.51 -22.65 16.28
N VAL A 800 19.96 -23.90 16.24
CA VAL A 800 21.12 -24.36 17.03
C VAL A 800 22.34 -24.45 16.13
N CYS A 801 23.23 -23.47 16.22
CA CYS A 801 24.55 -23.50 15.57
C CYS A 801 25.66 -23.59 16.61
N PHE A 802 26.59 -24.54 16.42
CA PHE A 802 27.75 -24.75 17.30
C PHE A 802 27.41 -24.81 18.80
N LYS A 803 26.35 -25.55 19.15
CA LYS A 803 25.83 -25.72 20.53
C LYS A 803 25.28 -24.43 21.18
N LYS A 804 24.98 -23.38 20.40
CA LYS A 804 24.32 -22.15 20.85
C LYS A 804 23.03 -21.89 20.06
N LEU A 805 22.05 -21.27 20.71
CA LEU A 805 20.78 -20.82 20.10
C LEU A 805 20.96 -19.44 19.47
N VAL A 806 20.73 -19.32 18.16
CA VAL A 806 20.91 -18.09 17.36
C VAL A 806 19.65 -17.81 16.52
N LYS A 807 19.34 -16.54 16.23
CA LYS A 807 18.24 -16.19 15.30
C LYS A 807 18.70 -16.40 13.86
N GLU A 808 17.77 -16.65 12.94
CA GLU A 808 18.04 -16.82 11.49
C GLU A 808 18.78 -15.58 10.91
N ASP A 809 18.55 -14.40 11.49
CA ASP A 809 19.21 -13.13 11.16
C ASP A 809 20.67 -13.03 11.66
N ASP A 810 21.05 -13.81 12.69
CA ASP A 810 22.42 -13.82 13.23
C ASP A 810 23.38 -14.67 12.37
N LEU A 811 22.88 -15.34 11.32
CA LEU A 811 23.66 -16.19 10.41
C LEU A 811 24.19 -15.45 9.18
N GLN A 812 23.95 -14.15 9.07
CA GLN A 812 24.52 -13.29 8.02
C GLN A 812 25.53 -12.31 8.60
N ASP A 813 26.76 -12.77 8.84
CA ASP A 813 27.92 -11.92 8.65
C ASP A 813 29.20 -12.76 8.42
N SER A 814 29.45 -13.08 7.15
CA SER A 814 30.80 -13.43 6.69
C SER A 814 30.96 -13.14 5.19
N SER A 815 30.38 -12.04 4.71
CA SER A 815 30.64 -11.52 3.37
C SER A 815 30.52 -10.00 3.33
N SER A 816 31.43 -9.35 4.04
CA SER A 816 31.77 -7.93 3.85
C SER A 816 33.29 -7.82 3.70
N ASP A 817 33.83 -8.36 2.61
CA ASP A 817 35.07 -7.82 2.06
C ASP A 817 34.70 -6.53 1.32
N ASN A 818 34.96 -5.42 2.01
CA ASN A 818 35.01 -4.07 1.48
C ASN A 818 36.04 -3.97 0.35
N ALA A 819 35.66 -3.27 -0.71
CA ALA A 819 36.57 -2.46 -1.50
C ALA A 819 35.94 -1.07 -1.69
N SER A 820 36.38 -0.08 -0.89
CA SER A 820 36.66 1.31 -1.30
C SER A 820 37.06 2.19 -0.10
N ALA A 821 38.29 1.99 0.37
CA ALA A 821 39.29 3.02 0.70
C ALA A 821 40.65 2.31 0.85
#